data_AF-A0A673C0L1-F1
#
_entry.id   AF-A0A673C0L1-F1
#
_cell.length_a   1.000
_cell.length_b   1.000
_cell.length_c   1.000
_cell.angle_alpha   90.00
_cell.angle_beta   90.00
_cell.angle_gamma   90.00
#
_symmetry.space_group_name_H-M   'P 1'
#
loop_
_entity.id
_entity.type
_entity.pdbx_description
1 polymer ?
#
loop_
_entity_poly.entity_id
_entity_poly.type
_entity_poly.pdbx_seq_one_letter_code
_entity_poly.pdbx_strand_id
1 'polypeptide(L)'
;MKPLLLVALLGCLASVFTAPTIMPVKWCVTSEAELRKCLDLARHSPVFSCVRRDTTLHCIVAIKAGEADAITVNGGDMYIAGLRNFDLVPIIAEDYAPTREATVAVVKKNSKFRIRGLQGKRSCHTGLGDPEGWVTPMGTLRSLGLIHWPDVTNKPLKQAVSEFFHSSCVPGVISSRNLCDLCKGDCTKSDREPFYGNIGAFKCLVENTGEVAFIKHDSVPDSEKANYELLCKDNTRAPIDNYKSCHLGRVPNHAVVSRKDPELAESIWTRFIILSGFNLFSSAPFAPAKNLMFTDSTQRLIRVPPDTDSFLYLGAEHMSIIRSLRRGPQIPDTVSNTINWCAVGQAEVAKCDTWAVSNMYYFDAVVSIHCEMANTVEECVKKIMRKEADAVAVDGGQVYTAGKCGLVPVMVEQYFHFGYSGSKVKKISSYYAVAVVKKGSAVNWDNLQGKRSCHSATGRSAGWNIPMGYIYTMTKTCDFTRFFSSGCAPGAQPTSPFCTQCVGSGKVVRDEAKCKPNSDERYYGNTGAFRCLVEDAGDVAFIKHTTVLENTDGNGPDWARTLRSADYELICPGKGPVPITDFASCNLARVPAHAVMARPESRSEIVRILQEQQAKFGPNGSEATFRMFQSHGGTDLLFTDSTKCLKEVQVDNYESFLGSEYMTAMRLLRECSGNTPDLENSCSFHTCQ
;
A
#
# COMPACT_ATOMS: atom_id res chain seq x y z
N MET A 1 54.62 62.40 -12.63
CA MET A 1 53.92 63.10 -11.54
C MET A 1 52.91 62.15 -10.93
N LYS A 2 52.78 62.23 -9.61
CA LYS A 2 51.88 61.47 -8.73
C LYS A 2 50.38 61.72 -9.05
N PRO A 3 49.49 60.91 -8.46
CA PRO A 3 48.22 60.42 -8.99
C PRO A 3 47.02 61.25 -8.52
N LEU A 4 45.88 61.17 -9.22
CA LEU A 4 44.58 61.58 -8.68
C LEU A 4 43.43 61.16 -9.60
N LEU A 5 43.17 59.85 -9.75
CA LEU A 5 41.91 59.39 -10.36
C LEU A 5 41.65 57.91 -10.04
N LEU A 6 41.42 57.60 -8.77
CA LEU A 6 41.02 56.26 -8.34
C LEU A 6 40.19 56.33 -7.04
N VAL A 7 39.15 57.17 -7.01
CA VAL A 7 38.14 57.19 -5.93
C VAL A 7 36.69 57.32 -6.46
N ALA A 8 36.46 57.47 -7.76
CA ALA A 8 35.11 57.73 -8.31
C ALA A 8 34.43 56.52 -8.99
N LEU A 9 34.80 55.28 -8.63
CA LEU A 9 34.22 54.06 -9.22
C LEU A 9 34.04 52.92 -8.20
N LEU A 10 33.76 53.25 -6.94
CA LEU A 10 33.43 52.31 -5.86
C LEU A 10 32.10 52.67 -5.17
N GLY A 11 31.16 53.25 -5.93
CA GLY A 11 29.87 53.69 -5.42
C GLY A 11 28.71 53.31 -6.34
N CYS A 12 28.62 52.07 -6.80
CA CYS A 12 27.42 51.51 -7.45
C CYS A 12 27.47 49.97 -7.53
N LEU A 13 27.72 49.31 -6.41
CA LEU A 13 27.25 47.94 -6.18
C LEU A 13 26.43 47.97 -4.88
N ALA A 14 25.31 48.69 -4.93
CA ALA A 14 24.20 48.39 -4.04
C ALA A 14 23.70 47.02 -4.47
N SER A 15 24.20 45.97 -3.81
CA SER A 15 23.52 44.70 -3.72
C SER A 15 22.15 44.98 -3.12
N VAL A 16 21.16 45.17 -3.99
CA VAL A 16 19.76 45.04 -3.63
C VAL A 16 19.62 43.57 -3.24
N PHE A 17 19.86 43.26 -1.97
CA PHE A 17 19.22 42.13 -1.33
C PHE A 17 17.72 42.47 -1.35
N THR A 18 17.05 42.13 -2.45
CA THR A 18 15.60 41.93 -2.40
C THR A 18 15.40 40.88 -1.34
N ALA A 19 14.93 41.28 -0.15
CA ALA A 19 14.37 40.33 0.80
C ALA A 19 13.42 39.42 0.00
N PRO A 20 13.52 38.09 0.10
CA PRO A 20 12.66 37.21 -0.67
C PRO A 20 11.21 37.63 -0.43
N THR A 21 10.56 38.13 -1.48
CA THR A 21 9.14 38.47 -1.42
C THR A 21 8.41 37.15 -1.20
N ILE A 22 8.01 36.90 0.05
CA ILE A 22 7.25 35.71 0.41
C ILE A 22 5.91 35.80 -0.32
N MET A 23 5.80 35.12 -1.46
CA MET A 23 4.55 35.10 -2.22
C MET A 23 3.45 34.47 -1.35
N PRO A 24 2.23 35.04 -1.30
CA PRO A 24 1.12 34.48 -0.54
C PRO A 24 0.73 33.12 -1.13
N VAL A 25 0.31 32.18 -0.27
CA VAL A 25 -0.28 30.91 -0.71
C VAL A 25 -1.64 31.21 -1.34
N LYS A 26 -1.82 30.81 -2.60
CA LYS A 26 -3.05 30.99 -3.36
C LYS A 26 -4.04 29.87 -3.03
N TRP A 27 -4.92 30.10 -2.06
CA TRP A 27 -5.94 29.14 -1.64
C TRP A 27 -7.12 29.12 -2.61
N CYS A 28 -7.44 27.96 -3.17
CA CYS A 28 -8.58 27.84 -4.09
C CYS A 28 -9.88 27.57 -3.33
N VAL A 29 -10.95 28.25 -3.72
CA VAL A 29 -12.30 28.15 -3.14
C VAL A 29 -13.35 27.97 -4.23
N THR A 30 -14.47 27.33 -3.88
CA THR A 30 -15.51 26.90 -4.84
C THR A 30 -16.83 27.65 -4.74
N SER A 31 -17.01 28.49 -3.70
CA SER A 31 -18.25 29.24 -3.50
C SER A 31 -18.00 30.69 -3.02
N GLU A 32 -19.02 31.53 -3.14
CA GLU A 32 -19.00 32.90 -2.60
C GLU A 32 -18.84 32.95 -1.08
N ALA A 33 -19.39 31.96 -0.37
CA ALA A 33 -19.26 31.86 1.08
C ALA A 33 -17.83 31.50 1.48
N GLU A 34 -17.22 30.54 0.76
CA GLU A 34 -15.81 30.20 0.96
C GLU A 34 -14.87 31.34 0.58
N LEU A 35 -15.16 32.07 -0.50
CA LEU A 35 -14.38 33.24 -0.90
C LEU A 35 -14.41 34.31 0.18
N ARG A 36 -15.58 34.60 0.77
CA ARG A 36 -15.68 35.53 1.90
C ARG A 36 -14.82 35.09 3.09
N LYS A 37 -14.93 33.84 3.52
CA LYS A 37 -14.10 33.29 4.62
C LYS A 37 -12.60 33.35 4.29
N CYS A 38 -12.22 33.02 3.07
CA CYS A 38 -10.82 33.08 2.63
C CYS A 38 -10.30 34.52 2.62
N LEU A 39 -11.10 35.49 2.16
CA LEU A 39 -10.70 36.90 2.18
C LEU A 39 -10.54 37.42 3.61
N ASP A 40 -11.39 36.98 4.54
CA ASP A 40 -11.23 37.29 5.97
C ASP A 40 -9.94 36.68 6.54
N LEU A 41 -9.60 35.44 6.15
CA LEU A 41 -8.31 34.82 6.47
C LEU A 41 -7.14 35.63 5.90
N ALA A 42 -7.20 36.04 4.64
CA ALA A 42 -6.14 36.80 3.98
C ALA A 42 -5.94 38.20 4.60
N ARG A 43 -7.02 38.84 5.08
CA ARG A 43 -6.93 40.10 5.84
C ARG A 43 -6.28 39.90 7.22
N HIS A 44 -6.63 38.81 7.90
CA HIS A 44 -6.04 38.44 9.19
C HIS A 44 -4.57 38.03 9.07
N SER A 45 -4.24 37.30 8.01
CA SER A 45 -2.91 36.75 7.75
C SER A 45 -2.54 36.92 6.27
N PRO A 46 -1.81 38.01 5.90
CA PRO A 46 -1.50 38.36 4.51
C PRO A 46 -0.47 37.44 3.83
N VAL A 47 -0.20 36.28 4.44
CA VAL A 47 0.53 35.17 3.82
C VAL A 47 -0.41 34.25 3.01
N PHE A 48 -1.72 34.53 2.98
CA PHE A 48 -2.69 33.85 2.14
C PHE A 48 -3.30 34.80 1.10
N SER A 49 -3.70 34.26 -0.03
CA SER A 49 -4.49 34.91 -1.07
C SER A 49 -5.54 33.93 -1.58
N CYS A 50 -6.60 34.44 -2.22
CA CYS A 50 -7.77 33.63 -2.56
C CYS A 50 -7.99 33.57 -4.07
N VAL A 51 -8.20 32.37 -4.59
CA VAL A 51 -8.53 32.12 -5.99
C VAL A 51 -9.88 31.42 -6.04
N ARG A 52 -10.88 32.04 -6.66
CA ARG A 52 -12.18 31.41 -6.83
C ARG A 52 -12.28 30.67 -8.15
N ARG A 53 -12.90 29.48 -8.10
CA ARG A 53 -13.36 28.71 -9.25
C ARG A 53 -14.78 28.21 -9.00
N ASP A 54 -15.43 27.68 -10.03
CA ASP A 54 -16.83 27.24 -9.93
C ASP A 54 -16.99 25.84 -9.35
N THR A 55 -15.95 25.02 -9.41
CA THR A 55 -15.98 23.62 -8.95
C THR A 55 -14.64 23.19 -8.38
N THR A 56 -14.64 22.13 -7.56
CA THR A 56 -13.41 21.50 -7.06
C THR A 56 -12.50 21.06 -8.20
N LEU A 57 -13.06 20.53 -9.30
CA LEU A 57 -12.30 20.14 -10.50
C LEU A 57 -11.57 21.34 -11.12
N HIS A 58 -12.24 22.50 -11.24
CA HIS A 58 -11.58 23.71 -11.74
C HIS A 58 -10.48 24.20 -10.79
N CYS A 59 -10.62 24.01 -9.48
CA CYS A 59 -9.53 24.27 -8.54
C CYS A 59 -8.35 23.29 -8.73
N ILE A 60 -8.61 22.00 -8.90
CA ILE A 60 -7.58 20.99 -9.21
C ILE A 60 -6.81 21.36 -10.49
N VAL A 61 -7.52 21.77 -11.55
CA VAL A 61 -6.94 22.27 -12.80
C VAL A 61 -6.08 23.52 -12.53
N ALA A 62 -6.60 24.50 -11.78
CA ALA A 62 -5.88 25.73 -11.45
C ALA A 62 -4.60 25.45 -10.64
N ILE A 63 -4.63 24.49 -9.72
CA ILE A 63 -3.45 24.09 -8.94
C ILE A 63 -2.41 23.43 -9.85
N LYS A 64 -2.82 22.53 -10.75
CA LYS A 64 -1.91 21.94 -11.74
C LYS A 64 -1.27 23.01 -12.64
N ALA A 65 -2.03 24.04 -13.03
CA ALA A 65 -1.56 25.14 -13.86
C ALA A 65 -0.71 26.19 -13.11
N GLY A 66 -0.56 26.12 -11.78
CA GLY A 66 0.16 27.13 -10.99
C GLY A 66 -0.63 28.41 -10.69
N GLU A 67 -1.91 28.44 -11.06
CA GLU A 67 -2.82 29.56 -10.84
C GLU A 67 -3.34 29.62 -9.39
N ALA A 68 -3.43 28.46 -8.74
CA ALA A 68 -3.67 28.31 -7.30
C ALA A 68 -2.62 27.35 -6.71
N ASP A 69 -2.50 27.28 -5.38
CA ASP A 69 -1.49 26.47 -4.70
C ASP A 69 -2.09 25.27 -3.95
N ALA A 70 -3.29 25.42 -3.39
CA ALA A 70 -3.90 24.36 -2.59
C ALA A 70 -5.42 24.47 -2.52
N ILE A 71 -6.06 23.33 -2.22
CA ILE A 71 -7.48 23.21 -1.87
C ILE A 71 -7.69 21.99 -0.96
N THR A 72 -8.63 22.07 -0.03
CA THR A 72 -9.09 20.91 0.75
C THR A 72 -10.09 20.09 -0.07
N VAL A 73 -9.87 18.78 -0.16
CA VAL A 73 -10.71 17.87 -0.93
C VAL A 73 -11.16 16.66 -0.10
N ASN A 74 -12.33 16.13 -0.43
CA ASN A 74 -12.80 14.84 0.08
C ASN A 74 -12.11 13.65 -0.63
N GLY A 75 -12.38 12.42 -0.19
CA GLY A 75 -11.76 11.22 -0.78
C GLY A 75 -12.07 10.99 -2.28
N GLY A 76 -13.25 11.39 -2.74
CA GLY A 76 -13.64 11.27 -4.16
C GLY A 76 -12.89 12.25 -5.06
N ASP A 77 -12.74 13.50 -4.61
CA ASP A 77 -11.98 14.54 -5.30
C ASP A 77 -10.46 14.33 -5.19
N MET A 78 -9.98 13.77 -4.06
CA MET A 78 -8.59 13.32 -3.89
C MET A 78 -8.19 12.29 -4.95
N TYR A 79 -9.08 11.33 -5.26
CA TYR A 79 -8.85 10.36 -6.33
C TYR A 79 -8.66 11.07 -7.67
N ILE A 80 -9.50 12.07 -7.96
CA ILE A 80 -9.41 12.84 -9.20
C ILE A 80 -8.10 13.63 -9.22
N ALA A 81 -7.78 14.36 -8.15
CA ALA A 81 -6.57 15.15 -8.00
C ALA A 81 -5.28 14.33 -8.19
N GLY A 82 -5.28 13.05 -7.82
CA GLY A 82 -4.15 12.14 -7.99
C GLY A 82 -4.02 11.50 -9.37
N LEU A 83 -5.02 11.62 -10.27
CA LEU A 83 -4.92 11.04 -11.61
C LEU A 83 -3.73 11.64 -12.37
N ARG A 84 -3.12 10.86 -13.28
CA ARG A 84 -1.88 11.23 -14.01
C ARG A 84 -1.92 12.60 -14.69
N ASN A 85 -3.09 13.06 -15.13
CA ASN A 85 -3.27 14.37 -15.77
C ASN A 85 -3.15 15.55 -14.78
N PHE A 86 -3.36 15.31 -13.49
CA PHE A 86 -3.24 16.31 -12.43
C PHE A 86 -2.00 16.05 -11.56
N ASP A 87 -1.78 14.81 -11.11
CA ASP A 87 -0.64 14.38 -10.29
C ASP A 87 -0.42 15.29 -9.06
N LEU A 88 -1.52 15.70 -8.43
CA LEU A 88 -1.50 16.43 -7.17
C LEU A 88 -1.33 15.44 -6.01
N VAL A 89 -0.76 15.90 -4.91
CA VAL A 89 -0.48 15.08 -3.73
C VAL A 89 -1.12 15.67 -2.47
N PRO A 90 -1.59 14.82 -1.54
CA PRO A 90 -2.03 15.27 -0.22
C PRO A 90 -0.83 15.74 0.60
N ILE A 91 -0.93 16.92 1.20
CA ILE A 91 0.14 17.49 2.02
C ILE A 91 -0.27 17.68 3.49
N ILE A 92 -1.57 17.83 3.76
CA ILE A 92 -2.13 18.05 5.09
C ILE A 92 -3.48 17.34 5.19
N ALA A 93 -3.72 16.58 6.26
CA ALA A 93 -5.00 15.92 6.53
C ALA A 93 -5.78 16.63 7.63
N GLU A 94 -7.10 16.67 7.51
CA GLU A 94 -8.00 17.02 8.62
C GLU A 94 -8.04 15.87 9.65
N ASP A 95 -8.06 16.20 10.94
CA ASP A 95 -8.28 15.23 12.02
C ASP A 95 -9.48 15.66 12.88
N TYR A 96 -10.42 14.74 13.06
CA TYR A 96 -11.71 14.98 13.69
C TYR A 96 -11.82 14.45 15.12
N ALA A 97 -10.85 13.64 15.60
CA ALA A 97 -10.74 12.91 16.89
C ALA A 97 -12.01 12.62 17.75
N PRO A 98 -12.19 11.41 18.35
CA PRO A 98 -11.31 10.25 18.36
C PRO A 98 -11.85 9.02 17.60
N THR A 99 -13.00 9.09 16.93
CA THR A 99 -13.60 7.93 16.26
C THR A 99 -13.30 7.95 14.76
N ARG A 100 -12.42 7.04 14.32
CA ARG A 100 -12.28 6.77 12.88
C ARG A 100 -13.59 6.22 12.38
N GLU A 101 -14.26 6.98 11.53
CA GLU A 101 -15.57 6.64 11.00
C GLU A 101 -15.47 5.39 10.12
N ALA A 102 -15.91 4.26 10.66
CA ALA A 102 -16.09 3.03 9.91
C ALA A 102 -17.55 2.93 9.45
N THR A 103 -17.75 2.61 8.18
CA THR A 103 -19.05 2.25 7.65
C THR A 103 -19.33 0.78 7.92
N VAL A 104 -20.50 0.48 8.46
CA VAL A 104 -20.89 -0.87 8.86
C VAL A 104 -22.26 -1.27 8.29
N ALA A 105 -22.47 -2.58 8.10
CA ALA A 105 -23.78 -3.16 7.86
C ALA A 105 -24.31 -3.73 9.18
N VAL A 106 -25.34 -3.10 9.73
CA VAL A 106 -25.97 -3.48 11.00
C VAL A 106 -27.22 -4.29 10.74
N VAL A 107 -27.37 -5.39 11.47
CA VAL A 107 -28.54 -6.27 11.42
C VAL A 107 -28.98 -6.62 12.84
N LYS A 108 -30.24 -7.05 13.01
CA LYS A 108 -30.71 -7.56 14.30
C LYS A 108 -30.01 -8.87 14.64
N LYS A 109 -29.68 -9.08 15.92
CA LYS A 109 -28.94 -10.26 16.40
C LYS A 109 -29.62 -11.59 16.01
N ASN A 110 -30.96 -11.61 16.02
CA ASN A 110 -31.77 -12.78 15.68
C ASN A 110 -31.81 -13.11 14.16
N SER A 111 -31.37 -12.22 13.27
CA SER A 111 -31.33 -12.51 11.84
C SER A 111 -30.32 -13.63 11.54
N LYS A 112 -30.64 -14.52 10.60
CA LYS A 112 -29.81 -15.71 10.29
C LYS A 112 -28.89 -15.52 9.08
N PHE A 113 -29.04 -14.44 8.33
CA PHE A 113 -28.26 -14.20 7.12
C PHE A 113 -26.92 -13.50 7.41
N ARG A 114 -25.99 -13.64 6.47
CA ARG A 114 -24.67 -12.98 6.44
C ARG A 114 -24.60 -12.06 5.24
N ILE A 115 -23.46 -11.40 5.01
CA ILE A 115 -23.31 -10.43 3.91
C ILE A 115 -23.64 -11.02 2.53
N ARG A 116 -23.30 -12.29 2.26
CA ARG A 116 -23.63 -12.96 0.99
C ARG A 116 -25.12 -13.28 0.83
N GLY A 117 -25.90 -13.21 1.91
CA GLY A 117 -27.35 -13.42 1.92
C GLY A 117 -28.17 -12.13 1.87
N LEU A 118 -27.57 -11.01 1.45
CA LEU A 118 -28.24 -9.72 1.35
C LEU A 118 -29.17 -9.59 0.12
N GLN A 119 -28.99 -10.42 -0.90
CA GLN A 119 -29.85 -10.41 -2.08
C GLN A 119 -31.30 -10.70 -1.69
N GLY A 120 -32.23 -9.87 -2.18
CA GLY A 120 -33.65 -9.95 -1.86
C GLY A 120 -34.03 -9.49 -0.45
N LYS A 121 -33.11 -8.88 0.31
CA LYS A 121 -33.41 -8.30 1.63
C LYS A 121 -33.96 -6.88 1.53
N ARG A 122 -34.57 -6.42 2.62
CA ARG A 122 -35.00 -5.03 2.81
C ARG A 122 -33.88 -4.18 3.40
N SER A 123 -33.54 -3.04 2.81
CA SER A 123 -32.37 -2.24 3.23
C SER A 123 -32.68 -0.79 3.60
N CYS A 124 -31.95 -0.25 4.58
CA CYS A 124 -32.01 1.13 5.04
C CYS A 124 -30.68 1.84 4.75
N HIS A 125 -30.73 3.00 4.11
CA HIS A 125 -29.56 3.77 3.67
C HIS A 125 -29.65 5.21 4.18
N THR A 126 -28.49 5.82 4.49
CA THR A 126 -28.48 7.22 4.93
C THR A 126 -28.93 8.19 3.84
N GLY A 127 -28.60 7.90 2.57
CA GLY A 127 -28.95 8.73 1.43
C GLY A 127 -28.15 8.39 0.17
N LEU A 128 -28.73 8.68 -1.00
CA LEU A 128 -28.12 8.40 -2.31
C LEU A 128 -26.81 9.17 -2.51
N GLY A 129 -25.69 8.46 -2.62
CA GLY A 129 -24.36 9.09 -2.80
C GLY A 129 -23.66 9.48 -1.50
N ASP A 130 -24.28 9.25 -0.34
CA ASP A 130 -23.59 9.42 0.95
C ASP A 130 -22.46 8.39 1.09
N PRO A 131 -21.29 8.76 1.63
CA PRO A 131 -20.16 7.85 1.77
C PRO A 131 -20.51 6.56 2.54
N GLU A 132 -21.23 6.66 3.65
CA GLU A 132 -21.47 5.56 4.59
C GLU A 132 -22.75 4.79 4.28
N GLY A 133 -23.80 5.47 3.82
CA GLY A 133 -25.06 4.82 3.47
C GLY A 133 -25.14 4.30 2.03
N TRP A 134 -24.28 4.73 1.12
CA TRP A 134 -24.38 4.39 -0.30
C TRP A 134 -23.06 4.02 -0.97
N VAL A 135 -22.08 4.93 -1.01
CA VAL A 135 -20.84 4.72 -1.80
C VAL A 135 -20.05 3.53 -1.27
N THR A 136 -19.73 3.52 0.02
CA THR A 136 -18.98 2.43 0.66
C THR A 136 -19.72 1.10 0.58
N PRO A 137 -20.99 0.97 1.03
CA PRO A 137 -21.66 -0.33 1.00
C PRO A 137 -21.87 -0.84 -0.42
N MET A 138 -22.30 -0.01 -1.37
CA MET A 138 -22.54 -0.49 -2.75
C MET A 138 -21.24 -0.85 -3.46
N GLY A 139 -20.17 -0.07 -3.24
CA GLY A 139 -18.85 -0.40 -3.77
C GLY A 139 -18.29 -1.69 -3.18
N THR A 140 -18.46 -1.93 -1.88
CA THR A 140 -18.06 -3.18 -1.22
C THR A 140 -18.87 -4.38 -1.70
N LEU A 141 -20.19 -4.25 -1.85
CA LEU A 141 -21.02 -5.35 -2.38
C LEU A 141 -20.67 -5.66 -3.85
N ARG A 142 -20.32 -4.64 -4.66
CA ARG A 142 -19.82 -4.85 -6.02
C ARG A 142 -18.43 -5.50 -6.03
N SER A 143 -17.51 -5.06 -5.17
CA SER A 143 -16.15 -5.63 -5.09
C SER A 143 -16.15 -7.08 -4.62
N LEU A 144 -17.13 -7.48 -3.80
CA LEU A 144 -17.36 -8.88 -3.39
C LEU A 144 -18.08 -9.72 -4.45
N GLY A 145 -18.46 -9.12 -5.60
CA GLY A 145 -19.19 -9.80 -6.67
C GLY A 145 -20.65 -10.12 -6.34
N LEU A 146 -21.24 -9.47 -5.33
CA LEU A 146 -22.63 -9.71 -4.91
C LEU A 146 -23.63 -8.91 -5.76
N ILE A 147 -23.31 -7.66 -6.07
CA ILE A 147 -24.09 -6.85 -7.00
C ILE A 147 -23.48 -7.00 -8.39
N HIS A 148 -24.21 -7.70 -9.28
CA HIS A 148 -23.84 -7.76 -10.68
C HIS A 148 -24.24 -6.46 -11.39
N TRP A 149 -23.25 -5.65 -11.72
CA TRP A 149 -23.43 -4.40 -12.45
C TRP A 149 -22.45 -4.34 -13.64
N PRO A 150 -22.84 -4.91 -14.78
CA PRO A 150 -21.97 -5.13 -15.93
C PRO A 150 -21.89 -3.93 -16.87
N ASP A 151 -22.67 -2.86 -16.69
CA ASP A 151 -22.73 -1.75 -17.64
C ASP A 151 -23.10 -0.40 -16.97
N VAL A 152 -22.13 0.51 -16.87
CA VAL A 152 -22.31 1.90 -16.39
C VAL A 152 -23.00 2.79 -17.42
N THR A 153 -22.92 2.43 -18.71
CA THR A 153 -23.41 3.23 -19.84
C THR A 153 -24.90 3.00 -20.12
N ASN A 154 -25.42 1.79 -19.92
CA ASN A 154 -26.84 1.49 -20.13
C ASN A 154 -27.66 1.36 -18.84
N LYS A 155 -27.03 1.07 -17.69
CA LYS A 155 -27.74 0.83 -16.42
C LYS A 155 -27.15 1.68 -15.30
N PRO A 156 -27.87 2.66 -14.75
CA PRO A 156 -27.42 3.39 -13.56
C PRO A 156 -27.24 2.44 -12.37
N LEU A 157 -26.24 2.68 -11.51
CA LEU A 157 -26.03 1.87 -10.29
C LEU A 157 -27.30 1.69 -9.47
N LYS A 158 -28.09 2.76 -9.31
CA LYS A 158 -29.38 2.73 -8.60
C LYS A 158 -30.31 1.61 -9.12
N GLN A 159 -30.30 1.34 -10.43
CA GLN A 159 -31.12 0.27 -11.01
C GLN A 159 -30.57 -1.12 -10.65
N ALA A 160 -29.26 -1.32 -10.66
CA ALA A 160 -28.67 -2.60 -10.21
C ALA A 160 -28.96 -2.86 -8.72
N VAL A 161 -28.91 -1.81 -7.90
CA VAL A 161 -29.28 -1.88 -6.48
C VAL A 161 -30.77 -2.19 -6.32
N SER A 162 -31.64 -1.60 -7.15
CA SER A 162 -33.08 -1.88 -7.13
C SER A 162 -33.43 -3.33 -7.44
N GLU A 163 -32.63 -4.01 -8.26
CA GLU A 163 -32.86 -5.42 -8.57
C GLU A 163 -32.23 -6.36 -7.53
N PHE A 164 -31.21 -5.88 -6.81
CA PHE A 164 -30.52 -6.67 -5.80
C PHE A 164 -31.31 -6.75 -4.48
N PHE A 165 -31.84 -5.63 -3.99
CA PHE A 165 -32.69 -5.60 -2.80
C PHE A 165 -34.17 -5.75 -3.17
N HIS A 166 -34.96 -6.35 -2.28
CA HIS A 166 -36.40 -6.47 -2.51
C HIS A 166 -37.07 -5.09 -2.47
N SER A 167 -36.80 -4.33 -1.41
CA SER A 167 -37.21 -2.94 -1.26
C SER A 167 -36.24 -2.21 -0.33
N SER A 168 -36.15 -0.89 -0.46
CA SER A 168 -35.19 -0.08 0.28
C SER A 168 -35.80 1.26 0.71
N CYS A 169 -35.16 1.92 1.68
CA CYS A 169 -35.27 3.35 1.86
C CYS A 169 -33.92 3.99 1.52
N VAL A 170 -33.88 4.74 0.42
CA VAL A 170 -32.71 5.44 -0.09
C VAL A 170 -33.07 6.91 -0.35
N PRO A 171 -32.97 7.78 0.67
CA PRO A 171 -33.29 9.19 0.55
C PRO A 171 -32.50 9.88 -0.58
N GLY A 172 -33.18 10.66 -1.42
CA GLY A 172 -32.62 11.37 -2.58
C GLY A 172 -32.78 10.66 -3.92
N VAL A 173 -33.37 9.47 -3.96
CA VAL A 173 -33.70 8.79 -5.22
C VAL A 173 -34.97 9.39 -5.83
N ILE A 174 -34.86 9.89 -7.06
CA ILE A 174 -36.00 10.35 -7.85
C ILE A 174 -36.38 9.24 -8.84
N SER A 175 -37.67 8.87 -8.84
CA SER A 175 -38.29 7.96 -9.82
C SER A 175 -37.69 6.54 -9.85
N SER A 176 -37.69 5.83 -8.72
CA SER A 176 -37.45 4.39 -8.66
C SER A 176 -38.32 3.79 -7.57
N ARG A 177 -39.30 2.95 -7.93
CA ARG A 177 -40.35 2.48 -7.01
C ARG A 177 -39.74 1.74 -5.81
N ASN A 178 -38.92 0.72 -6.02
CA ASN A 178 -38.45 -0.10 -4.91
C ASN A 178 -37.44 0.56 -3.94
N LEU A 179 -36.74 1.63 -4.38
CA LEU A 179 -35.68 2.24 -3.57
C LEU A 179 -36.19 3.23 -2.52
N CYS A 180 -37.45 3.66 -2.64
CA CYS A 180 -38.11 4.53 -1.67
C CYS A 180 -39.34 3.84 -1.01
N ASP A 181 -39.66 2.60 -1.36
CA ASP A 181 -40.84 1.88 -0.84
C ASP A 181 -40.85 1.73 0.69
N LEU A 182 -39.67 1.71 1.31
CA LEU A 182 -39.53 1.61 2.77
C LEU A 182 -39.41 2.97 3.46
N CYS A 183 -39.30 4.06 2.70
CA CYS A 183 -39.19 5.39 3.28
C CYS A 183 -40.54 5.82 3.88
N LYS A 184 -40.47 6.59 4.98
CA LYS A 184 -41.66 6.95 5.77
C LYS A 184 -42.21 8.32 5.38
N GLY A 185 -41.34 9.19 4.86
CA GLY A 185 -41.68 10.53 4.38
C GLY A 185 -41.63 10.60 2.86
N ASP A 186 -41.10 11.72 2.35
CA ASP A 186 -41.05 12.03 0.92
C ASP A 186 -39.81 11.46 0.21
N CYS A 187 -39.02 10.62 0.89
CA CYS A 187 -37.74 10.09 0.39
C CYS A 187 -36.74 11.20 0.01
N THR A 188 -36.88 12.45 0.51
CA THR A 188 -35.90 13.52 0.26
C THR A 188 -34.72 13.44 1.21
N LYS A 189 -33.58 14.02 0.83
CA LYS A 189 -32.44 14.22 1.74
C LYS A 189 -32.68 15.41 2.68
N SER A 190 -33.73 15.34 3.48
CA SER A 190 -34.08 16.36 4.46
C SER A 190 -34.78 15.73 5.65
N ASP A 191 -34.96 16.50 6.72
CA ASP A 191 -35.66 16.04 7.93
C ASP A 191 -37.14 15.68 7.69
N ARG A 192 -37.68 15.97 6.49
CA ARG A 192 -39.00 15.50 6.05
C ARG A 192 -39.06 14.00 5.80
N GLU A 193 -37.91 13.35 5.60
CA GLU A 193 -37.78 11.89 5.56
C GLU A 193 -37.25 11.39 6.91
N PRO A 194 -38.07 10.76 7.76
CA PRO A 194 -37.66 10.30 9.08
C PRO A 194 -36.54 9.24 9.08
N PHE A 195 -36.32 8.55 7.96
CA PHE A 195 -35.25 7.58 7.80
C PHE A 195 -33.98 8.14 7.14
N TYR A 196 -33.90 9.47 6.95
CA TYR A 196 -32.70 10.13 6.42
C TYR A 196 -31.54 10.20 7.42
N GLY A 197 -30.31 10.08 6.91
CA GLY A 197 -29.08 10.13 7.70
C GLY A 197 -28.81 8.85 8.51
N ASN A 198 -27.71 8.85 9.27
CA ASN A 198 -27.29 7.66 10.04
C ASN A 198 -28.32 7.22 11.09
N ILE A 199 -28.85 8.17 11.87
CA ILE A 199 -29.84 7.89 12.92
C ILE A 199 -31.15 7.42 12.28
N GLY A 200 -31.59 8.06 11.18
CA GLY A 200 -32.79 7.67 10.46
C GLY A 200 -32.70 6.26 9.84
N ALA A 201 -31.56 5.93 9.23
CA ALA A 201 -31.33 4.60 8.66
C ALA A 201 -31.27 3.52 9.75
N PHE A 202 -30.68 3.81 10.92
CA PHE A 202 -30.76 2.91 12.08
C PHE A 202 -32.21 2.76 12.58
N LYS A 203 -32.97 3.85 12.67
CA LYS A 203 -34.39 3.84 13.04
C LYS A 203 -35.23 2.97 12.09
N CYS A 204 -34.96 3.01 10.79
CA CYS A 204 -35.59 2.12 9.79
C CYS A 204 -35.37 0.62 10.11
N LEU A 205 -34.19 0.25 10.62
CA LEU A 205 -33.91 -1.12 11.10
C LEU A 205 -34.62 -1.41 12.43
N VAL A 206 -34.58 -0.48 13.38
CA VAL A 206 -35.24 -0.59 14.70
C VAL A 206 -36.73 -0.88 14.51
N GLU A 207 -37.41 -0.11 13.66
CA GLU A 207 -38.85 -0.22 13.34
C GLU A 207 -39.21 -1.46 12.50
N ASN A 208 -38.28 -2.40 12.24
CA ASN A 208 -38.48 -3.60 11.40
C ASN A 208 -38.89 -3.30 9.94
N THR A 209 -38.65 -2.06 9.49
CA THR A 209 -38.99 -1.64 8.13
C THR A 209 -37.95 -2.17 7.14
N GLY A 210 -36.66 -2.10 7.49
CA GLY A 210 -35.59 -2.84 6.84
C GLY A 210 -35.07 -4.03 7.66
N GLU A 211 -34.30 -4.89 7.02
CA GLU A 211 -33.58 -6.02 7.63
C GLU A 211 -32.08 -5.71 7.86
N VAL A 212 -31.52 -4.74 7.13
CA VAL A 212 -30.14 -4.25 7.25
C VAL A 212 -30.11 -2.73 7.18
N ALA A 213 -29.25 -2.10 7.98
CA ALA A 213 -28.93 -0.67 7.88
C ALA A 213 -27.46 -0.46 7.56
N PHE A 214 -27.18 0.43 6.61
CA PHE A 214 -25.82 0.88 6.28
C PHE A 214 -25.57 2.25 6.89
N ILE A 215 -24.72 2.30 7.92
CA ILE A 215 -24.52 3.49 8.78
C ILE A 215 -23.08 3.55 9.30
N LYS A 216 -22.73 4.65 9.98
CA LYS A 216 -21.51 4.75 10.79
C LYS A 216 -21.58 3.85 12.02
N HIS A 217 -20.45 3.29 12.42
CA HIS A 217 -20.32 2.38 13.56
C HIS A 217 -20.81 2.95 14.92
N ASP A 218 -20.70 4.26 15.11
CA ASP A 218 -21.08 4.99 16.33
C ASP A 218 -22.55 5.41 16.35
N SER A 219 -23.30 5.11 15.29
CA SER A 219 -24.72 5.47 15.18
C SER A 219 -25.65 4.50 15.91
N VAL A 220 -25.12 3.38 16.43
CA VAL A 220 -25.87 2.45 17.30
C VAL A 220 -25.63 2.86 18.76
N PRO A 221 -26.67 3.27 19.51
CA PRO A 221 -26.53 3.64 20.91
C PRO A 221 -25.95 2.50 21.76
N ASP A 222 -25.10 2.82 22.73
CA ASP A 222 -24.44 1.81 23.58
C ASP A 222 -25.43 0.89 24.31
N SER A 223 -26.57 1.44 24.76
CA SER A 223 -27.66 0.69 25.41
C SER A 223 -28.33 -0.33 24.48
N GLU A 224 -28.23 -0.14 23.17
CA GLU A 224 -28.89 -0.97 22.17
C GLU A 224 -27.97 -1.98 21.49
N LYS A 225 -26.64 -1.80 21.56
CA LYS A 225 -25.64 -2.63 20.86
C LYS A 225 -25.85 -4.13 21.04
N ALA A 226 -26.28 -4.58 22.22
CA ALA A 226 -26.51 -6.00 22.53
C ALA A 226 -27.58 -6.67 21.65
N ASN A 227 -28.48 -5.88 21.04
CA ASN A 227 -29.58 -6.34 20.20
C ASN A 227 -29.21 -6.48 18.72
N TYR A 228 -28.02 -6.01 18.32
CA TYR A 228 -27.58 -5.92 16.94
C TYR A 228 -26.20 -6.57 16.72
N GLU A 229 -25.90 -6.91 15.48
CA GLU A 229 -24.61 -7.45 15.05
C GLU A 229 -24.20 -6.82 13.72
N LEU A 230 -22.91 -6.87 13.44
CA LEU A 230 -22.31 -6.44 12.18
C LEU A 230 -22.26 -7.59 11.19
N LEU A 231 -22.46 -7.30 9.90
CA LEU A 231 -22.11 -8.20 8.81
C LEU A 231 -20.71 -7.90 8.30
N CYS A 232 -19.82 -8.89 8.35
CA CYS A 232 -18.42 -8.74 7.98
C CYS A 232 -18.18 -9.17 6.52
N LYS A 233 -17.15 -8.60 5.87
CA LYS A 233 -16.80 -8.88 4.46
C LYS A 233 -16.41 -10.34 4.21
N ASP A 234 -15.83 -11.00 5.21
CA ASP A 234 -15.46 -12.43 5.22
C ASP A 234 -16.68 -13.36 5.42
N ASN A 235 -17.90 -12.82 5.31
CA ASN A 235 -19.15 -13.53 5.52
C ASN A 235 -19.36 -14.03 6.96
N THR A 236 -18.62 -13.50 7.93
CA THR A 236 -18.89 -13.71 9.36
C THR A 236 -19.81 -12.63 9.93
N ARG A 237 -20.12 -12.74 11.23
CA ARG A 237 -20.82 -11.72 12.01
C ARG A 237 -19.98 -11.37 13.24
N ALA A 238 -20.08 -10.13 13.71
CA ALA A 238 -19.37 -9.68 14.90
C ALA A 238 -20.24 -8.74 15.75
N PRO A 239 -19.95 -8.60 17.06
CA PRO A 239 -20.53 -7.54 17.88
C PRO A 239 -20.24 -6.14 17.31
N ILE A 240 -21.09 -5.16 17.62
CA ILE A 240 -20.93 -3.76 17.15
C ILE A 240 -19.55 -3.19 17.53
N ASP A 241 -19.04 -3.51 18.72
CA ASP A 241 -17.75 -3.00 19.20
C ASP A 241 -16.53 -3.54 18.42
N ASN A 242 -16.72 -4.61 17.64
CA ASN A 242 -15.69 -5.18 16.78
C ASN A 242 -15.61 -4.48 15.41
N TYR A 243 -16.20 -3.30 15.24
CA TYR A 243 -16.18 -2.55 13.98
C TYR A 243 -14.77 -2.34 13.42
N LYS A 244 -13.74 -2.26 14.28
CA LYS A 244 -12.34 -2.10 13.84
C LYS A 244 -11.88 -3.23 12.92
N SER A 245 -12.33 -4.45 13.15
CA SER A 245 -12.04 -5.64 12.33
C SER A 245 -13.19 -6.05 11.41
N CYS A 246 -14.43 -5.66 11.73
CA CYS A 246 -15.63 -5.96 10.95
C CYS A 246 -16.32 -4.67 10.47
N HIS A 247 -15.93 -4.18 9.30
CA HIS A 247 -16.53 -3.02 8.64
C HIS A 247 -16.56 -3.20 7.12
N LEU A 248 -17.37 -2.40 6.43
CA LEU A 248 -17.48 -2.40 4.97
C LEU A 248 -16.41 -1.53 4.31
N GLY A 249 -15.93 -0.52 5.03
CA GLY A 249 -14.86 0.38 4.57
C GLY A 249 -14.69 1.55 5.52
N ARG A 250 -13.59 2.26 5.35
CA ARG A 250 -13.30 3.53 6.03
C ARG A 250 -13.31 4.65 5.01
N VAL A 251 -13.81 5.80 5.43
CA VAL A 251 -13.76 7.02 4.63
C VAL A 251 -12.50 7.76 5.06
N PRO A 252 -11.55 8.03 4.14
CA PRO A 252 -10.37 8.82 4.47
C PRO A 252 -10.80 10.25 4.80
N ASN A 253 -10.16 10.84 5.81
CA ASN A 253 -10.40 12.24 6.16
C ASN A 253 -10.09 13.14 4.95
N HIS A 254 -10.73 14.31 4.92
CA HIS A 254 -10.41 15.31 3.91
C HIS A 254 -8.95 15.75 4.05
N ALA A 255 -8.37 16.18 2.94
CA ALA A 255 -6.99 16.63 2.94
C ALA A 255 -6.77 17.78 1.96
N VAL A 256 -5.81 18.62 2.31
CA VAL A 256 -5.26 19.65 1.45
C VAL A 256 -4.39 18.98 0.40
N VAL A 257 -4.72 19.20 -0.87
CA VAL A 257 -3.91 18.77 -2.00
C VAL A 257 -3.15 19.94 -2.60
N SER A 258 -1.94 19.66 -3.06
CA SER A 258 -1.08 20.62 -3.76
C SER A 258 -0.28 19.94 -4.86
N ARG A 259 0.53 20.71 -5.59
CA ARG A 259 1.51 20.16 -6.54
C ARG A 259 2.55 19.34 -5.78
N LYS A 260 3.17 18.39 -6.48
CA LYS A 260 4.28 17.58 -5.95
C LYS A 260 5.56 18.42 -5.84
N ASP A 261 5.58 19.30 -4.85
CA ASP A 261 6.64 20.26 -4.56
C ASP A 261 6.86 20.32 -3.04
N PRO A 262 7.96 19.74 -2.52
CA PRO A 262 8.25 19.70 -1.09
C PRO A 262 8.40 21.09 -0.45
N GLU A 263 8.93 22.07 -1.18
CA GLU A 263 9.13 23.43 -0.66
C GLU A 263 7.79 24.16 -0.53
N LEU A 264 6.92 24.00 -1.54
CA LEU A 264 5.55 24.52 -1.47
C LEU A 264 4.76 23.86 -0.34
N ALA A 265 4.86 22.53 -0.19
CA ALA A 265 4.19 21.79 0.87
C ALA A 265 4.65 22.27 2.27
N GLU A 266 5.96 22.47 2.46
CA GLU A 266 6.52 23.03 3.70
C GLU A 266 6.04 24.47 3.94
N SER A 267 6.00 25.30 2.88
CA SER A 267 5.52 26.68 2.97
C SER A 267 4.05 26.74 3.40
N ILE A 268 3.19 25.89 2.83
CA ILE A 268 1.77 25.80 3.20
C ILE A 268 1.61 25.33 4.65
N TRP A 269 2.32 24.26 5.03
CA TRP A 269 2.29 23.71 6.40
C TRP A 269 2.71 24.75 7.44
N THR A 270 3.84 25.42 7.21
CA THR A 270 4.39 26.42 8.14
C THR A 270 3.42 27.57 8.36
N ARG A 271 2.75 28.06 7.31
CA ARG A 271 1.76 29.16 7.40
C ARG A 271 0.53 28.78 8.21
N PHE A 272 0.08 27.53 8.14
CA PHE A 272 -1.02 27.06 8.99
C PHE A 272 -0.60 26.88 10.45
N ILE A 273 0.62 26.41 10.71
CA ILE A 273 1.10 26.19 12.09
C ILE A 273 1.29 27.49 12.85
N ILE A 274 1.72 28.57 12.19
CA ILE A 274 1.87 29.89 12.81
C ILE A 274 0.57 30.70 12.84
N LEU A 275 -0.53 30.20 12.23
CA LEU A 275 -1.80 30.91 12.20
C LEU A 275 -2.44 30.90 13.60
N SER A 276 -2.45 32.07 14.24
CA SER A 276 -3.11 32.28 15.53
C SER A 276 -4.24 33.29 15.42
N GLY A 277 -5.33 33.11 16.17
CA GLY A 277 -6.40 34.11 16.29
C GLY A 277 -7.42 34.14 15.16
N PHE A 278 -7.37 33.18 14.21
CA PHE A 278 -8.41 32.96 13.20
C PHE A 278 -9.06 31.59 13.39
N ASN A 279 -10.39 31.53 13.45
CA ASN A 279 -11.10 30.26 13.64
C ASN A 279 -11.27 29.53 12.30
N LEU A 280 -10.23 28.79 11.91
CA LEU A 280 -10.15 28.11 10.62
C LEU A 280 -11.28 27.09 10.42
N PHE A 281 -11.68 26.40 11.48
CA PHE A 281 -12.66 25.30 11.45
C PHE A 281 -14.07 25.72 11.86
N SER A 282 -14.39 27.02 11.86
CA SER A 282 -15.77 27.46 12.10
C SER A 282 -16.34 28.19 10.89
N SER A 283 -17.52 27.76 10.47
CA SER A 283 -18.34 28.45 9.46
C SER A 283 -19.52 29.22 10.07
N ALA A 284 -19.65 29.25 11.40
CA ALA A 284 -20.78 29.89 12.09
C ALA A 284 -21.00 31.37 11.70
N PRO A 285 -19.95 32.21 11.50
CA PRO A 285 -20.13 33.59 11.02
C PRO A 285 -20.69 33.72 9.60
N PHE A 286 -20.71 32.61 8.83
CA PHE A 286 -21.11 32.55 7.43
C PHE A 286 -22.38 31.72 7.22
N ALA A 287 -23.18 31.53 8.27
CA ALA A 287 -24.44 30.80 8.21
C ALA A 287 -25.36 31.35 7.09
N PRO A 288 -26.16 30.48 6.43
CA PRO A 288 -26.39 29.06 6.74
C PRO A 288 -25.33 28.10 6.18
N ALA A 289 -24.27 28.61 5.54
CA ALA A 289 -23.22 27.77 4.97
C ALA A 289 -22.38 27.10 6.06
N LYS A 290 -21.90 25.88 5.77
CA LYS A 290 -21.11 25.03 6.67
C LYS A 290 -19.91 24.45 5.93
N ASN A 291 -18.91 23.98 6.68
CA ASN A 291 -17.71 23.32 6.15
C ASN A 291 -16.96 24.15 5.09
N LEU A 292 -16.82 25.45 5.33
CA LEU A 292 -16.15 26.37 4.40
C LEU A 292 -14.63 26.23 4.53
N MET A 293 -13.94 25.93 3.43
CA MET A 293 -12.49 25.65 3.32
C MET A 293 -12.01 24.39 4.06
N PHE A 294 -12.53 24.13 5.25
CA PHE A 294 -12.25 23.00 6.13
C PHE A 294 -13.56 22.55 6.78
N THR A 295 -13.63 21.28 7.17
CA THR A 295 -14.80 20.73 7.85
C THR A 295 -14.97 21.37 9.22
N ASP A 296 -16.21 21.70 9.62
CA ASP A 296 -16.44 22.40 10.89
C ASP A 296 -16.13 21.52 12.13
N SER A 297 -16.05 20.20 11.95
CA SER A 297 -15.68 19.22 12.97
C SER A 297 -14.16 18.99 13.08
N THR A 298 -13.34 19.68 12.28
CA THR A 298 -11.89 19.55 12.32
C THR A 298 -11.35 20.09 13.64
N GLN A 299 -10.58 19.24 14.33
CA GLN A 299 -9.93 19.61 15.59
C GLN A 299 -8.51 20.12 15.35
N ARG A 300 -7.80 19.49 14.40
CA ARG A 300 -6.43 19.88 14.04
C ARG A 300 -6.09 19.44 12.61
N LEU A 301 -4.99 19.98 12.12
CA LEU A 301 -4.34 19.57 10.87
C LEU A 301 -3.15 18.66 11.17
N ILE A 302 -2.97 17.62 10.37
CA ILE A 302 -1.84 16.69 10.49
C ILE A 302 -1.05 16.72 9.19
N ARG A 303 0.27 16.86 9.30
CA ARG A 303 1.16 16.80 8.14
C ARG A 303 1.21 15.38 7.57
N VAL A 304 0.96 15.26 6.27
CA VAL A 304 1.03 13.99 5.55
C VAL A 304 2.51 13.65 5.26
N PRO A 305 2.96 12.38 5.38
CA PRO A 305 4.32 12.00 5.06
C PRO A 305 4.69 12.35 3.60
N PRO A 306 5.88 12.90 3.32
CA PRO A 306 6.24 13.46 2.01
C PRO A 306 6.05 12.53 0.80
N ASP A 307 6.22 11.22 0.99
CA ASP A 307 6.13 10.21 -0.08
C ASP A 307 4.72 9.65 -0.31
N THR A 308 3.72 10.23 0.36
CA THR A 308 2.32 9.82 0.27
C THR A 308 1.66 10.46 -0.96
N ASP A 309 1.35 9.67 -1.97
CA ASP A 309 0.49 10.12 -3.06
C ASP A 309 -1.01 9.94 -2.72
N SER A 310 -1.88 10.48 -3.56
CA SER A 310 -3.34 10.39 -3.36
C SER A 310 -3.86 8.95 -3.25
N PHE A 311 -3.27 7.98 -3.96
CA PHE A 311 -3.73 6.59 -3.93
C PHE A 311 -3.29 5.88 -2.65
N LEU A 312 -2.08 6.18 -2.16
CA LEU A 312 -1.60 5.71 -0.86
C LEU A 312 -2.42 6.30 0.29
N TYR A 313 -2.72 7.61 0.24
CA TYR A 313 -3.58 8.28 1.21
C TYR A 313 -4.98 7.67 1.26
N LEU A 314 -5.59 7.43 0.10
CA LEU A 314 -6.92 6.81 0.05
C LEU A 314 -6.88 5.35 0.53
N GLY A 315 -5.77 4.64 0.31
CA GLY A 315 -5.59 3.25 0.69
C GLY A 315 -6.30 2.27 -0.25
N ALA A 316 -5.80 1.02 -0.32
CA ALA A 316 -6.28 0.05 -1.29
C ALA A 316 -7.75 -0.33 -1.11
N GLU A 317 -8.25 -0.39 0.12
CA GLU A 317 -9.64 -0.73 0.40
C GLU A 317 -10.60 0.32 -0.16
N HIS A 318 -10.38 1.59 0.15
CA HIS A 318 -11.19 2.69 -0.37
C HIS A 318 -11.07 2.79 -1.89
N MET A 319 -9.88 2.54 -2.43
CA MET A 319 -9.65 2.51 -3.87
C MET A 319 -10.36 1.37 -4.56
N SER A 320 -10.42 0.20 -3.92
CA SER A 320 -11.19 -0.93 -4.39
C SER A 320 -12.67 -0.58 -4.54
N ILE A 321 -13.24 0.15 -3.56
CA ILE A 321 -14.62 0.64 -3.57
C ILE A 321 -14.84 1.65 -4.71
N ILE A 322 -14.04 2.72 -4.77
CA ILE A 322 -14.19 3.77 -5.81
C ILE A 322 -14.05 3.17 -7.21
N ARG A 323 -13.03 2.33 -7.45
CA ARG A 323 -12.82 1.67 -8.74
C ARG A 323 -13.96 0.73 -9.06
N SER A 324 -14.42 -0.03 -8.06
CA SER A 324 -15.59 -0.88 -8.22
C SER A 324 -16.83 -0.09 -8.55
N LEU A 325 -16.97 1.20 -8.23
CA LEU A 325 -18.12 2.01 -8.65
C LEU A 325 -17.91 2.75 -9.98
N ARG A 326 -16.66 2.97 -10.39
CA ARG A 326 -16.32 3.64 -11.66
C ARG A 326 -16.07 2.68 -12.82
N ARG A 327 -15.94 1.36 -12.56
CA ARG A 327 -15.70 0.36 -13.61
C ARG A 327 -16.79 0.44 -14.69
N GLY A 328 -16.33 0.84 -15.89
CA GLY A 328 -16.88 0.58 -17.23
C GLY A 328 -17.41 -0.84 -17.39
N PRO A 329 -18.18 -1.14 -18.46
CA PRO A 329 -18.85 -2.41 -18.59
C PRO A 329 -17.91 -3.61 -18.39
N GLN A 330 -18.32 -4.53 -17.54
CA GLN A 330 -17.84 -5.91 -17.58
C GLN A 330 -18.87 -6.63 -18.43
N ILE A 331 -18.63 -6.73 -19.73
CA ILE A 331 -19.37 -7.68 -20.55
C ILE A 331 -19.16 -9.04 -19.88
N PRO A 332 -20.22 -9.80 -19.52
CA PRO A 332 -20.10 -11.05 -18.79
C PRO A 332 -19.12 -12.08 -19.39
N ASP A 333 -18.72 -11.88 -20.65
CA ASP A 333 -17.81 -12.75 -21.42
C ASP A 333 -16.41 -12.18 -21.70
N THR A 334 -16.08 -10.95 -21.28
CA THR A 334 -14.69 -10.44 -21.38
C THR A 334 -14.10 -10.30 -19.99
N VAL A 335 -13.73 -11.43 -19.39
CA VAL A 335 -12.75 -11.44 -18.30
C VAL A 335 -11.54 -10.66 -18.82
N SER A 336 -11.10 -9.64 -18.08
CA SER A 336 -9.83 -8.99 -18.41
C SER A 336 -8.78 -10.08 -18.41
N ASN A 337 -8.21 -10.30 -19.59
CA ASN A 337 -7.20 -11.32 -19.79
C ASN A 337 -5.82 -10.70 -19.80
N THR A 338 -5.67 -9.45 -19.37
CA THR A 338 -4.39 -8.76 -19.36
C THR A 338 -3.85 -8.68 -17.95
N ILE A 339 -2.56 -8.99 -17.78
CA ILE A 339 -1.83 -8.73 -16.55
C ILE A 339 -0.66 -7.80 -16.85
N ASN A 340 -0.61 -6.64 -16.19
CA ASN A 340 0.56 -5.77 -16.18
C ASN A 340 1.45 -6.19 -15.00
N TRP A 341 2.39 -7.08 -15.26
CA TRP A 341 3.31 -7.58 -14.24
C TRP A 341 4.39 -6.54 -13.92
N CYS A 342 4.58 -6.22 -12.65
CA CYS A 342 5.65 -5.30 -12.24
C CYS A 342 6.96 -6.06 -12.05
N ALA A 343 7.97 -5.71 -12.84
CA ALA A 343 9.31 -6.29 -12.82
C ALA A 343 10.32 -5.29 -12.24
N VAL A 344 11.17 -5.74 -11.32
CA VAL A 344 12.10 -4.89 -10.57
C VAL A 344 13.51 -4.96 -11.16
N GLY A 345 13.93 -3.88 -11.80
CA GLY A 345 15.21 -3.78 -12.50
C GLY A 345 15.20 -4.39 -13.91
N GLN A 346 16.29 -4.17 -14.65
CA GLN A 346 16.33 -4.48 -16.08
C GLN A 346 16.30 -5.99 -16.36
N ALA A 347 16.96 -6.80 -15.54
CA ALA A 347 16.99 -8.25 -15.77
C ALA A 347 15.62 -8.91 -15.59
N GLU A 348 14.81 -8.45 -14.62
CA GLU A 348 13.46 -8.94 -14.46
C GLU A 348 12.55 -8.52 -15.61
N VAL A 349 12.69 -7.28 -16.09
CA VAL A 349 11.94 -6.78 -17.26
C VAL A 349 12.26 -7.64 -18.49
N ALA A 350 13.53 -7.92 -18.77
CA ALA A 350 13.92 -8.76 -19.90
C ALA A 350 13.32 -10.18 -19.81
N LYS A 351 13.28 -10.78 -18.62
CA LYS A 351 12.61 -12.08 -18.40
C LYS A 351 11.09 -11.96 -18.59
N CYS A 352 10.48 -10.88 -18.11
CA CYS A 352 9.06 -10.63 -18.28
C CYS A 352 8.70 -10.43 -19.76
N ASP A 353 9.49 -9.68 -20.53
CA ASP A 353 9.28 -9.48 -21.96
C ASP A 353 9.37 -10.81 -22.71
N THR A 354 10.30 -11.67 -22.32
CA THR A 354 10.40 -13.05 -22.85
C THR A 354 9.15 -13.85 -22.51
N TRP A 355 8.62 -13.74 -21.29
CA TRP A 355 7.37 -14.38 -20.89
C TRP A 355 6.19 -13.89 -21.75
N ALA A 356 6.08 -12.58 -21.97
CA ALA A 356 5.04 -11.97 -22.79
C ALA A 356 5.09 -12.45 -24.24
N VAL A 357 6.27 -12.43 -24.86
CA VAL A 357 6.47 -12.88 -26.24
C VAL A 357 6.19 -14.37 -26.38
N SER A 358 6.72 -15.21 -25.49
CA SER A 358 6.49 -16.66 -25.53
C SER A 358 5.02 -17.02 -25.35
N ASN A 359 4.27 -16.25 -24.54
CA ASN A 359 2.84 -16.44 -24.39
C ASN A 359 2.05 -16.01 -25.65
N MET A 360 2.42 -14.89 -26.29
CA MET A 360 1.77 -14.40 -27.52
C MET A 360 1.92 -15.35 -28.72
N TYR A 361 3.02 -16.11 -28.79
CA TYR A 361 3.32 -17.00 -29.92
C TYR A 361 2.28 -18.13 -30.13
N TYR A 362 1.46 -18.44 -29.12
CA TYR A 362 0.45 -19.49 -29.20
C TYR A 362 -0.92 -18.90 -29.55
N PHE A 363 -1.50 -19.34 -30.67
CA PHE A 363 -2.78 -18.85 -31.22
C PHE A 363 -3.99 -18.95 -30.24
N ASP A 364 -3.91 -19.79 -29.21
CA ASP A 364 -4.90 -19.93 -28.11
C ASP A 364 -4.55 -19.09 -26.87
N ALA A 365 -3.68 -18.10 -26.97
CA ALA A 365 -3.35 -17.21 -25.86
C ALA A 365 -4.54 -16.30 -25.52
N VAL A 366 -5.40 -16.81 -24.64
CA VAL A 366 -6.51 -16.06 -24.04
C VAL A 366 -5.97 -14.88 -23.22
N VAL A 367 -4.77 -15.02 -22.62
CA VAL A 367 -4.11 -14.05 -21.72
C VAL A 367 -3.08 -13.20 -22.46
N SER A 368 -3.05 -11.89 -22.20
CA SER A 368 -1.99 -10.94 -22.55
C SER A 368 -1.15 -10.59 -21.32
N ILE A 369 0.17 -10.50 -21.48
CA ILE A 369 1.10 -10.16 -20.41
C ILE A 369 1.84 -8.91 -20.85
N HIS A 370 1.80 -7.88 -20.02
CA HIS A 370 2.60 -6.66 -20.18
C HIS A 370 3.55 -6.51 -19.01
N CYS A 371 4.67 -5.87 -19.24
CA CYS A 371 5.75 -5.75 -18.28
C CYS A 371 5.96 -4.29 -17.91
N GLU A 372 5.80 -4.00 -16.63
CA GLU A 372 5.96 -2.68 -16.06
C GLU A 372 7.26 -2.64 -15.27
N MET A 373 8.21 -1.83 -15.72
CA MET A 373 9.50 -1.67 -15.04
C MET A 373 9.37 -0.80 -13.80
N ALA A 374 9.95 -1.22 -12.69
CA ALA A 374 10.22 -0.39 -11.52
C ALA A 374 11.66 -0.59 -11.06
N ASN A 375 12.24 0.39 -10.36
CA ASN A 375 13.60 0.26 -9.82
C ASN A 375 13.62 -0.43 -8.46
N THR A 376 12.51 -0.37 -7.71
CA THR A 376 12.36 -1.01 -6.40
C THR A 376 10.97 -1.66 -6.25
N VAL A 377 10.84 -2.54 -5.27
CA VAL A 377 9.55 -3.18 -4.94
C VAL A 377 8.54 -2.15 -4.42
N GLU A 378 8.99 -1.14 -3.69
CA GLU A 378 8.14 -0.06 -3.17
C GLU A 378 7.53 0.75 -4.32
N GLU A 379 8.29 1.00 -5.40
CA GLU A 379 7.77 1.60 -6.62
C GLU A 379 6.74 0.69 -7.30
N CYS A 380 6.96 -0.63 -7.35
CA CYS A 380 5.94 -1.57 -7.82
C CYS A 380 4.65 -1.48 -6.99
N VAL A 381 4.73 -1.41 -5.66
CA VAL A 381 3.54 -1.25 -4.81
C VAL A 381 2.81 0.05 -5.14
N LYS A 382 3.52 1.17 -5.32
CA LYS A 382 2.91 2.44 -5.75
C LYS A 382 2.24 2.32 -7.13
N LYS A 383 2.89 1.70 -8.10
CA LYS A 383 2.31 1.44 -9.44
C LYS A 383 1.07 0.55 -9.39
N ILE A 384 1.08 -0.50 -8.55
CA ILE A 384 -0.09 -1.36 -8.32
C ILE A 384 -1.24 -0.54 -7.71
N MET A 385 -0.93 0.30 -6.72
CA MET A 385 -1.90 1.19 -6.09
C MET A 385 -2.51 2.19 -7.08
N ARG A 386 -1.75 2.65 -8.08
CA ARG A 386 -2.19 3.54 -9.18
C ARG A 386 -2.90 2.82 -10.34
N LYS A 387 -2.95 1.48 -10.33
CA LYS A 387 -3.44 0.64 -11.44
C LYS A 387 -2.59 0.79 -12.72
N GLU A 388 -1.31 1.05 -12.54
CA GLU A 388 -0.30 1.06 -13.61
C GLU A 388 0.33 -0.32 -13.77
N ALA A 389 0.44 -1.07 -12.66
CA ALA A 389 0.74 -2.49 -12.64
C ALA A 389 -0.38 -3.26 -11.89
N ASP A 390 -0.38 -4.59 -11.96
CA ASP A 390 -1.42 -5.43 -11.38
C ASP A 390 -0.91 -6.36 -10.29
N ALA A 391 0.32 -6.86 -10.43
CA ALA A 391 0.90 -7.80 -9.48
C ALA A 391 2.43 -7.70 -9.45
N VAL A 392 3.01 -8.12 -8.32
CA VAL A 392 4.45 -8.30 -8.12
C VAL A 392 4.69 -9.46 -7.16
N ALA A 393 5.72 -10.27 -7.38
CA ALA A 393 6.14 -11.31 -6.43
C ALA A 393 7.20 -10.76 -5.47
N VAL A 394 7.03 -11.00 -4.17
CA VAL A 394 7.84 -10.34 -3.13
C VAL A 394 8.14 -11.26 -1.94
N ASP A 395 9.22 -10.94 -1.21
CA ASP A 395 9.61 -11.61 0.04
C ASP A 395 8.63 -11.28 1.20
N GLY A 396 8.57 -12.12 2.24
CA GLY A 396 7.66 -11.92 3.39
C GLY A 396 7.73 -10.54 4.07
N GLY A 397 8.88 -9.87 4.07
CA GLY A 397 9.05 -8.54 4.63
C GLY A 397 8.42 -7.48 3.75
N GLN A 398 8.48 -7.68 2.44
CA GLN A 398 7.81 -6.84 1.46
C GLN A 398 6.30 -7.15 1.38
N VAL A 399 5.87 -8.39 1.67
CA VAL A 399 4.45 -8.72 1.91
C VAL A 399 3.90 -7.93 3.09
N TYR A 400 4.68 -7.76 4.17
CA TYR A 400 4.29 -6.93 5.31
C TYR A 400 4.05 -5.48 4.87
N THR A 401 5.02 -4.85 4.20
CA THR A 401 4.91 -3.45 3.74
C THR A 401 3.79 -3.27 2.72
N ALA A 402 3.69 -4.14 1.71
CA ALA A 402 2.60 -4.10 0.72
C ALA A 402 1.22 -4.33 1.38
N GLY A 403 1.16 -5.21 2.38
CA GLY A 403 -0.03 -5.47 3.19
C GLY A 403 -0.48 -4.27 4.02
N LYS A 404 0.47 -3.50 4.58
CA LYS A 404 0.18 -2.21 5.24
C LYS A 404 -0.42 -1.19 4.28
N CYS A 405 -0.06 -1.24 3.01
CA CYS A 405 -0.67 -0.43 1.95
C CYS A 405 -2.03 -0.96 1.48
N GLY A 406 -2.48 -2.09 2.02
CA GLY A 406 -3.78 -2.71 1.72
C GLY A 406 -3.78 -3.66 0.52
N LEU A 407 -2.60 -3.98 -0.05
CA LEU A 407 -2.50 -5.07 -1.02
C LEU A 407 -2.68 -6.43 -0.33
N VAL A 408 -3.11 -7.44 -1.08
CA VAL A 408 -3.39 -8.78 -0.55
C VAL A 408 -2.49 -9.83 -1.22
N PRO A 409 -2.04 -10.85 -0.48
CA PRO A 409 -1.31 -11.97 -1.05
C PRO A 409 -2.29 -12.88 -1.83
N VAL A 410 -2.05 -13.09 -3.11
CA VAL A 410 -2.94 -13.86 -4.00
C VAL A 410 -2.42 -15.27 -4.26
N MET A 411 -1.13 -15.41 -4.51
CA MET A 411 -0.48 -16.71 -4.71
C MET A 411 0.84 -16.75 -3.95
N VAL A 412 1.28 -17.94 -3.57
CA VAL A 412 2.50 -18.17 -2.80
C VAL A 412 3.38 -19.23 -3.47
N GLU A 413 4.68 -18.97 -3.52
CA GLU A 413 5.67 -19.90 -4.05
C GLU A 413 5.76 -21.15 -3.17
N GLN A 414 5.68 -22.34 -3.77
CA GLN A 414 5.89 -23.60 -3.08
C GLN A 414 7.28 -24.17 -3.33
N TYR A 415 7.95 -24.59 -2.25
CA TYR A 415 9.27 -25.22 -2.24
C TYR A 415 9.16 -26.65 -1.68
N PHE A 416 10.02 -27.58 -2.11
CA PHE A 416 9.95 -29.00 -1.74
C PHE A 416 10.18 -29.33 -0.25
N HIS A 417 10.62 -28.37 0.58
CA HIS A 417 11.26 -28.68 1.87
C HIS A 417 10.32 -28.92 3.07
N PHE A 418 9.01 -29.00 2.88
CA PHE A 418 8.08 -29.37 3.96
C PHE A 418 6.98 -30.33 3.50
N GLY A 419 7.19 -31.62 3.78
CA GLY A 419 6.11 -32.59 3.93
C GLY A 419 5.28 -32.87 2.68
N TYR A 420 5.90 -33.49 1.68
CA TYR A 420 5.19 -34.19 0.63
C TYR A 420 4.58 -35.47 1.24
N SER A 421 3.30 -35.43 1.58
CA SER A 421 2.45 -36.63 1.61
C SER A 421 1.35 -36.44 0.57
N GLY A 422 1.05 -37.50 -0.18
CA GLY A 422 0.33 -37.49 -1.44
C GLY A 422 -0.87 -36.54 -1.55
N SER A 423 -1.03 -35.97 -2.74
CA SER A 423 -2.25 -35.37 -3.32
C SER A 423 -2.97 -34.26 -2.55
N LYS A 424 -2.49 -33.79 -1.39
CA LYS A 424 -3.02 -32.60 -0.68
C LYS A 424 -1.91 -31.84 0.04
N VAL A 425 -1.28 -30.87 -0.63
CA VAL A 425 -0.40 -29.87 0.02
C VAL A 425 -1.25 -29.05 0.99
N LYS A 426 -1.30 -29.40 2.28
CA LYS A 426 -2.12 -28.70 3.29
C LYS A 426 -1.47 -27.43 3.85
N LYS A 427 -0.14 -27.31 3.83
CA LYS A 427 0.59 -26.20 4.50
C LYS A 427 1.31 -25.32 3.48
N ILE A 428 1.26 -24.00 3.69
CA ILE A 428 2.02 -23.01 2.89
C ILE A 428 3.51 -23.23 3.13
N SER A 429 4.32 -23.25 2.07
CA SER A 429 5.78 -23.32 2.18
C SER A 429 6.38 -22.18 3.01
N SER A 430 7.52 -22.48 3.62
CA SER A 430 8.31 -21.56 4.43
C SER A 430 9.78 -21.89 4.24
N TYR A 431 10.67 -20.99 4.63
CA TYR A 431 12.11 -21.24 4.71
C TYR A 431 12.67 -20.77 6.05
N TYR A 432 13.89 -21.17 6.38
CA TYR A 432 14.62 -20.64 7.51
C TYR A 432 15.56 -19.51 7.09
N ALA A 433 15.53 -18.41 7.84
CA ALA A 433 16.53 -17.36 7.79
C ALA A 433 17.74 -17.79 8.64
N VAL A 434 18.94 -17.73 8.06
CA VAL A 434 20.17 -18.18 8.70
C VAL A 434 21.28 -17.15 8.54
N ALA A 435 22.26 -17.20 9.44
CA ALA A 435 23.52 -16.48 9.32
C ALA A 435 24.62 -17.48 8.95
N VAL A 436 25.30 -17.24 7.83
CA VAL A 436 26.31 -18.11 7.24
C VAL A 436 27.68 -17.46 7.35
N VAL A 437 28.69 -18.24 7.73
CA VAL A 437 30.10 -17.82 7.79
C VAL A 437 30.97 -18.82 7.04
N LYS A 438 32.19 -18.41 6.68
CA LYS A 438 33.21 -19.36 6.19
C LYS A 438 33.68 -20.24 7.34
N LYS A 439 33.79 -21.54 7.09
CA LYS A 439 34.31 -22.50 8.05
C LYS A 439 35.73 -22.13 8.46
N GLY A 440 36.02 -22.17 9.76
CA GLY A 440 37.33 -21.81 10.31
C GLY A 440 37.62 -20.30 10.42
N SER A 441 36.66 -19.42 10.11
CA SER A 441 36.82 -17.95 10.25
C SER A 441 36.86 -17.44 11.69
N ALA A 442 36.63 -18.31 12.68
CA ALA A 442 36.43 -17.99 14.10
C ALA A 442 35.24 -17.03 14.40
N VAL A 443 34.43 -16.67 13.39
CA VAL A 443 33.22 -15.87 13.57
C VAL A 443 32.11 -16.75 14.15
N ASN A 444 31.46 -16.27 15.20
CA ASN A 444 30.30 -16.88 15.85
C ASN A 444 29.32 -15.78 16.27
N TRP A 445 28.19 -16.17 16.86
CA TRP A 445 27.15 -15.21 17.25
C TRP A 445 27.63 -14.22 18.33
N ASP A 446 28.48 -14.66 19.25
CA ASP A 446 28.93 -13.86 20.39
C ASP A 446 29.99 -12.81 20.01
N ASN A 447 30.72 -13.03 18.92
CA ASN A 447 31.75 -12.10 18.41
C ASN A 447 31.37 -11.41 17.08
N LEU A 448 30.07 -11.40 16.77
CA LEU A 448 29.52 -10.86 15.52
C LEU A 448 29.59 -9.33 15.44
N GLN A 449 29.62 -8.65 16.60
CA GLN A 449 29.72 -7.19 16.65
C GLN A 449 31.07 -6.71 16.08
N GLY A 450 31.03 -5.65 15.27
CA GLY A 450 32.18 -5.07 14.58
C GLY A 450 32.56 -5.78 13.29
N LYS A 451 31.93 -6.91 12.95
CA LYS A 451 32.18 -7.64 11.69
C LYS A 451 31.55 -6.93 10.49
N ARG A 452 31.98 -7.34 9.29
CA ARG A 452 31.38 -6.91 8.02
C ARG A 452 30.23 -7.84 7.64
N SER A 453 29.12 -7.30 7.18
CA SER A 453 27.91 -8.09 6.90
C SER A 453 27.41 -8.01 5.46
N CYS A 454 26.89 -9.12 4.96
CA CYS A 454 26.26 -9.24 3.65
C CYS A 454 24.76 -9.54 3.83
N HIS A 455 23.90 -8.73 3.19
CA HIS A 455 22.45 -8.78 3.33
C HIS A 455 21.79 -8.84 1.96
N SER A 456 20.70 -9.59 1.83
CA SER A 456 20.01 -9.72 0.54
C SER A 456 19.40 -8.43 0.02
N ALA A 457 18.81 -7.62 0.90
CA ALA A 457 18.44 -6.20 0.72
C ALA A 457 17.82 -5.67 2.02
N THR A 458 17.80 -4.35 2.18
CA THR A 458 17.00 -3.70 3.24
C THR A 458 15.52 -4.07 3.09
N GLY A 459 14.84 -4.35 4.21
CA GLY A 459 13.40 -4.67 4.21
C GLY A 459 13.05 -6.13 3.87
N ARG A 460 14.00 -6.95 3.41
CA ARG A 460 13.80 -8.39 3.20
C ARG A 460 13.89 -9.18 4.51
N SER A 461 13.15 -10.28 4.58
CA SER A 461 12.99 -11.08 5.80
C SER A 461 14.31 -11.64 6.32
N ALA A 462 14.91 -12.57 5.57
CA ALA A 462 16.13 -13.26 6.00
C ALA A 462 17.35 -12.34 6.01
N GLY A 463 17.44 -11.44 5.03
CA GLY A 463 18.59 -10.56 4.87
C GLY A 463 18.63 -9.39 5.83
N TRP A 464 17.48 -8.89 6.31
CA TRP A 464 17.44 -7.65 7.09
C TRP A 464 16.51 -7.73 8.30
N ASN A 465 15.21 -7.93 8.10
CA ASN A 465 14.22 -7.72 9.17
C ASN A 465 14.47 -8.66 10.36
N ILE A 466 14.74 -9.93 10.10
CA ILE A 466 15.00 -10.92 11.14
C ILE A 466 16.32 -10.67 11.86
N PRO A 467 17.49 -10.59 11.18
CA PRO A 467 18.75 -10.36 11.88
C PRO A 467 18.78 -9.02 12.61
N MET A 468 18.25 -7.95 12.03
CA MET A 468 18.19 -6.64 12.70
C MET A 468 17.23 -6.64 13.89
N GLY A 469 16.13 -7.39 13.81
CA GLY A 469 15.23 -7.61 14.94
C GLY A 469 15.93 -8.31 16.12
N TYR A 470 16.73 -9.34 15.84
CA TYR A 470 17.55 -10.02 16.85
C TYR A 470 18.62 -9.10 17.45
N ILE A 471 19.31 -8.33 16.62
CA ILE A 471 20.31 -7.37 17.11
C ILE A 471 19.63 -6.32 17.99
N TYR A 472 18.46 -5.82 17.60
CA TYR A 472 17.68 -4.89 18.42
C TYR A 472 17.28 -5.50 19.77
N THR A 473 16.81 -6.75 19.82
CA THR A 473 16.44 -7.38 21.10
C THR A 473 17.63 -7.52 22.04
N MET A 474 18.83 -7.75 21.51
CA MET A 474 20.08 -7.83 22.28
C MET A 474 20.62 -6.47 22.72
N THR A 475 20.67 -5.50 21.81
CA THR A 475 21.40 -4.23 22.01
C THR A 475 20.51 -3.08 22.46
N LYS A 476 19.19 -3.18 22.22
CA LYS A 476 18.22 -2.10 22.40
C LYS A 476 18.58 -0.80 21.66
N THR A 477 19.36 -0.91 20.59
CA THR A 477 19.72 0.23 19.72
C THR A 477 19.08 0.11 18.35
N CYS A 478 18.60 1.24 17.83
CA CYS A 478 18.05 1.34 16.48
C CYS A 478 19.11 1.72 15.44
N ASP A 479 20.32 2.05 15.90
CA ASP A 479 21.45 2.38 15.03
C ASP A 479 22.29 1.13 14.76
N PHE A 480 21.87 0.36 13.76
CA PHE A 480 22.57 -0.87 13.37
C PHE A 480 23.97 -0.62 12.80
N THR A 481 24.31 0.63 12.44
CA THR A 481 25.66 1.00 12.00
C THR A 481 26.69 0.95 13.13
N ARG A 482 26.24 0.89 14.39
CA ARG A 482 27.09 0.66 15.57
C ARG A 482 27.36 -0.82 15.84
N PHE A 483 26.58 -1.71 15.23
CA PHE A 483 26.74 -3.15 15.41
C PHE A 483 27.67 -3.75 14.37
N PHE A 484 27.48 -3.44 13.09
CA PHE A 484 28.39 -3.87 12.01
C PHE A 484 29.32 -2.74 11.60
N SER A 485 30.59 -3.03 11.34
CA SER A 485 31.58 -2.00 10.95
C SER A 485 31.32 -1.46 9.55
N SER A 486 30.90 -2.31 8.63
CA SER A 486 30.45 -1.98 7.27
C SER A 486 29.74 -3.18 6.67
N GLY A 487 29.18 -3.04 5.48
CA GLY A 487 28.58 -4.19 4.80
C GLY A 487 28.10 -3.88 3.40
N CYS A 488 27.37 -4.85 2.85
CA CYS A 488 26.51 -4.64 1.70
C CYS A 488 25.06 -5.01 2.05
N ALA A 489 24.19 -4.00 2.09
CA ALA A 489 22.75 -4.13 2.19
C ALA A 489 22.10 -3.27 1.10
N PRO A 490 21.86 -3.84 -0.09
CA PRO A 490 21.22 -3.13 -1.19
C PRO A 490 19.90 -2.47 -0.76
N GLY A 491 19.70 -1.22 -1.16
CA GLY A 491 18.60 -0.36 -0.71
C GLY A 491 18.95 0.59 0.44
N ALA A 492 20.09 0.41 1.10
CA ALA A 492 20.60 1.40 2.04
C ALA A 492 21.04 2.70 1.31
N GLN A 493 21.10 3.80 2.05
CA GLN A 493 21.60 5.07 1.51
C GLN A 493 23.05 4.91 1.02
N PRO A 494 23.44 5.47 -0.16
CA PRO A 494 24.78 5.29 -0.70
C PRO A 494 25.94 5.70 0.23
N THR A 495 25.69 6.63 1.15
CA THR A 495 26.64 7.11 2.16
C THR A 495 26.69 6.26 3.43
N SER A 496 25.79 5.28 3.57
CA SER A 496 25.71 4.40 4.73
C SER A 496 26.87 3.39 4.77
N PRO A 497 27.39 3.02 5.95
CA PRO A 497 28.34 1.91 6.09
C PRO A 497 27.86 0.60 5.46
N PHE A 498 26.53 0.40 5.39
CA PHE A 498 25.91 -0.74 4.75
C PHE A 498 25.97 -0.74 3.22
N CYS A 499 26.42 0.33 2.55
CA CYS A 499 26.67 0.33 1.10
C CYS A 499 28.16 0.21 0.76
N THR A 500 29.05 0.18 1.75
CA THR A 500 30.51 0.24 1.54
C THR A 500 30.99 -0.93 0.69
N GLN A 501 30.57 -2.15 1.04
CA GLN A 501 31.03 -3.40 0.43
C GLN A 501 30.23 -3.78 -0.82
N CYS A 502 29.18 -3.03 -1.17
CA CYS A 502 28.43 -3.27 -2.42
C CYS A 502 29.28 -2.88 -3.65
N VAL A 503 29.04 -3.58 -4.77
CA VAL A 503 29.94 -3.54 -5.94
C VAL A 503 29.26 -3.08 -7.24
N GLY A 504 27.95 -2.86 -7.21
CA GLY A 504 27.14 -2.49 -8.36
C GLY A 504 27.12 -3.57 -9.43
N SER A 505 27.06 -3.15 -10.69
CA SER A 505 27.16 -4.05 -11.85
C SER A 505 28.58 -4.63 -12.02
N GLY A 506 29.57 -4.01 -11.37
CA GLY A 506 30.99 -4.32 -11.49
C GLY A 506 31.72 -3.47 -12.52
N LYS A 507 31.14 -2.33 -12.91
CA LYS A 507 31.82 -1.31 -13.72
C LYS A 507 32.77 -0.50 -12.83
N VAL A 508 33.96 -0.18 -13.34
CA VAL A 508 35.05 0.42 -12.53
C VAL A 508 34.81 1.91 -12.22
N VAL A 509 34.01 2.62 -13.03
CA VAL A 509 33.80 4.06 -12.90
C VAL A 509 32.30 4.39 -13.00
N ARG A 510 31.80 5.20 -12.04
CA ARG A 510 30.40 5.67 -11.99
C ARG A 510 29.37 4.54 -12.11
N ASP A 511 29.55 3.49 -11.32
CA ASP A 511 28.58 2.40 -11.26
C ASP A 511 27.33 2.84 -10.49
N GLU A 512 26.37 3.39 -11.22
CA GLU A 512 25.07 3.80 -10.68
C GLU A 512 24.27 2.62 -10.11
N ALA A 513 24.67 1.37 -10.33
CA ALA A 513 24.01 0.21 -9.75
C ALA A 513 24.48 -0.09 -8.32
N LYS A 514 25.55 0.55 -7.83
CA LYS A 514 26.06 0.28 -6.49
C LYS A 514 24.98 0.50 -5.43
N CYS A 515 24.73 -0.54 -4.64
CA CYS A 515 23.74 -0.58 -3.57
C CYS A 515 22.28 -0.44 -4.03
N LYS A 516 21.97 -0.54 -5.32
CA LYS A 516 20.57 -0.55 -5.78
C LYS A 516 19.86 -1.83 -5.31
N PRO A 517 18.61 -1.75 -4.82
CA PRO A 517 17.85 -2.92 -4.33
C PRO A 517 17.22 -3.71 -5.49
N ASN A 518 18.01 -4.04 -6.50
CA ASN A 518 17.61 -4.85 -7.65
C ASN A 518 18.82 -5.61 -8.22
N SER A 519 18.59 -6.45 -9.23
CA SER A 519 19.60 -7.33 -9.82
C SER A 519 20.72 -6.61 -10.59
N ASP A 520 20.67 -5.29 -10.74
CA ASP A 520 21.80 -4.52 -11.28
C ASP A 520 22.97 -4.48 -10.28
N GLU A 521 22.71 -4.61 -8.97
CA GLU A 521 23.72 -4.81 -7.94
C GLU A 521 24.05 -6.31 -7.81
N ARG A 522 25.31 -6.66 -8.07
CA ARG A 522 25.78 -8.06 -8.03
C ARG A 522 25.59 -8.74 -6.67
N TYR A 523 25.64 -7.99 -5.57
CA TYR A 523 25.41 -8.51 -4.22
C TYR A 523 23.94 -8.47 -3.76
N TYR A 524 23.01 -8.16 -4.65
CA TYR A 524 21.57 -8.21 -4.37
C TYR A 524 21.02 -9.64 -4.31
N GLY A 525 20.01 -9.83 -3.45
CA GLY A 525 19.33 -11.11 -3.27
C GLY A 525 20.12 -12.11 -2.41
N ASN A 526 19.56 -13.30 -2.21
CA ASN A 526 20.22 -14.31 -1.38
C ASN A 526 21.52 -14.79 -2.03
N THR A 527 21.50 -15.06 -3.33
CA THR A 527 22.68 -15.43 -4.12
C THR A 527 23.77 -14.36 -4.06
N GLY A 528 23.41 -13.07 -4.22
CA GLY A 528 24.36 -11.96 -4.15
C GLY A 528 24.94 -11.76 -2.74
N ALA A 529 24.14 -11.87 -1.69
CA ALA A 529 24.62 -11.79 -0.32
C ALA A 529 25.55 -12.96 0.04
N PHE A 530 25.27 -14.16 -0.47
CA PHE A 530 26.20 -15.30 -0.35
C PHE A 530 27.50 -15.01 -1.13
N ARG A 531 27.41 -14.50 -2.36
CA ARG A 531 28.58 -14.09 -3.15
C ARG A 531 29.45 -13.07 -2.42
N CYS A 532 28.85 -12.09 -1.75
CA CYS A 532 29.53 -11.10 -0.92
C CYS A 532 30.38 -11.75 0.19
N LEU A 533 29.90 -12.82 0.82
CA LEU A 533 30.69 -13.61 1.77
C LEU A 533 31.80 -14.39 1.06
N VAL A 534 31.50 -15.02 -0.08
CA VAL A 534 32.48 -15.81 -0.85
C VAL A 534 33.66 -14.97 -1.31
N GLU A 535 33.40 -13.78 -1.84
CA GLU A 535 34.39 -12.82 -2.36
C GLU A 535 35.07 -11.98 -1.25
N ASP A 536 34.97 -12.39 0.02
CA ASP A 536 35.62 -11.78 1.20
C ASP A 536 35.23 -10.31 1.46
N ALA A 537 34.12 -9.85 0.90
CA ALA A 537 33.59 -8.51 1.12
C ALA A 537 32.90 -8.39 2.49
N GLY A 538 32.33 -9.49 3.00
CA GLY A 538 31.79 -9.59 4.36
C GLY A 538 32.28 -10.84 5.11
N ASP A 539 32.09 -10.83 6.42
CA ASP A 539 32.49 -11.93 7.32
C ASP A 539 31.28 -12.85 7.65
N VAL A 540 30.06 -12.36 7.44
CA VAL A 540 28.79 -13.09 7.64
C VAL A 540 27.80 -12.73 6.53
N ALA A 541 27.03 -13.71 6.05
CA ALA A 541 25.89 -13.50 5.15
C ALA A 541 24.57 -13.90 5.81
N PHE A 542 23.57 -13.02 5.72
CA PHE A 542 22.21 -13.29 6.18
C PHE A 542 21.32 -13.65 4.99
N ILE A 543 20.95 -14.93 4.88
CA ILE A 543 20.34 -15.52 3.68
C ILE A 543 19.35 -16.64 4.04
N LYS A 544 18.66 -17.20 3.04
CA LYS A 544 17.85 -18.42 3.21
C LYS A 544 18.77 -19.63 3.41
N HIS A 545 18.36 -20.59 4.23
CA HIS A 545 19.09 -21.85 4.45
C HIS A 545 19.40 -22.65 3.18
N THR A 546 18.58 -22.55 2.13
CA THR A 546 18.78 -23.27 0.86
C THR A 546 19.91 -22.68 0.01
N THR A 547 20.20 -21.38 0.18
CA THR A 547 21.05 -20.59 -0.72
C THR A 547 22.44 -21.18 -0.91
N VAL A 548 23.04 -21.71 0.17
CA VAL A 548 24.39 -22.29 0.09
C VAL A 548 24.37 -23.51 -0.83
N LEU A 549 23.47 -24.46 -0.59
CA LEU A 549 23.33 -25.67 -1.43
C LEU A 549 22.92 -25.37 -2.88
N GLU A 550 22.13 -24.31 -3.08
CA GLU A 550 21.74 -23.83 -4.42
C GLU A 550 22.94 -23.23 -5.20
N ASN A 551 24.04 -22.88 -4.52
CA ASN A 551 25.23 -22.21 -5.07
C ASN A 551 26.55 -22.92 -4.69
N THR A 552 26.52 -24.21 -4.40
CA THR A 552 27.72 -25.02 -4.15
C THR A 552 27.58 -26.40 -4.77
N ASP A 553 28.65 -27.19 -4.72
CA ASP A 553 28.68 -28.60 -5.11
C ASP A 553 28.24 -28.82 -6.57
N GLY A 554 28.67 -27.91 -7.45
CA GLY A 554 28.35 -27.92 -8.88
C GLY A 554 27.07 -27.18 -9.26
N ASN A 555 26.31 -26.64 -8.30
CA ASN A 555 25.09 -25.88 -8.54
C ASN A 555 25.36 -24.37 -8.68
N GLY A 556 24.35 -23.66 -9.19
CA GLY A 556 24.33 -22.20 -9.25
C GLY A 556 25.05 -21.59 -10.46
N PRO A 557 25.27 -20.27 -10.44
CA PRO A 557 25.94 -19.53 -11.50
C PRO A 557 27.44 -19.88 -11.61
N ASP A 558 28.07 -19.49 -12.71
CA ASP A 558 29.44 -19.92 -13.04
C ASP A 558 30.48 -19.61 -11.96
N TRP A 559 30.33 -18.50 -11.23
CA TRP A 559 31.24 -18.13 -10.13
C TRP A 559 31.16 -19.08 -8.92
N ALA A 560 30.05 -19.82 -8.79
CA ALA A 560 29.73 -20.64 -7.63
C ALA A 560 29.99 -22.14 -7.84
N ARG A 561 30.14 -22.58 -9.11
CA ARG A 561 30.20 -24.01 -9.47
C ARG A 561 31.33 -24.80 -8.78
N THR A 562 32.44 -24.16 -8.45
CA THR A 562 33.61 -24.81 -7.82
C THR A 562 33.58 -24.77 -6.29
N LEU A 563 32.61 -24.10 -5.69
CA LEU A 563 32.48 -23.98 -4.24
C LEU A 563 31.94 -25.28 -3.65
N ARG A 564 32.28 -25.56 -2.39
CA ARG A 564 31.78 -26.73 -1.65
C ARG A 564 30.96 -26.28 -0.46
N SER A 565 29.80 -26.91 -0.25
CA SER A 565 28.94 -26.59 0.91
C SER A 565 29.66 -26.77 2.24
N ALA A 566 30.56 -27.75 2.32
CA ALA A 566 31.34 -28.08 3.52
C ALA A 566 32.31 -26.98 3.96
N ASP A 567 32.58 -25.98 3.11
CA ASP A 567 33.47 -24.84 3.40
C ASP A 567 32.72 -23.71 4.15
N TYR A 568 31.42 -23.90 4.47
CA TYR A 568 30.57 -22.93 5.15
C TYR A 568 29.86 -23.54 6.37
N GLU A 569 29.53 -22.70 7.34
CA GLU A 569 28.85 -23.07 8.60
C GLU A 569 27.75 -22.06 8.96
N LEU A 570 26.79 -22.49 9.77
CA LEU A 570 25.76 -21.61 10.34
C LEU A 570 26.16 -21.15 11.72
N ILE A 571 25.80 -19.92 12.04
CA ILE A 571 25.90 -19.38 13.40
C ILE A 571 24.51 -19.00 13.90
N CYS A 572 24.24 -19.26 15.17
CA CYS A 572 22.97 -18.93 15.83
C CYS A 572 23.21 -18.62 17.31
N PRO A 573 22.31 -17.85 17.96
CA PRO A 573 22.45 -17.51 19.37
C PRO A 573 22.62 -18.73 20.28
N GLY A 574 23.60 -18.68 21.20
CA GLY A 574 23.79 -19.70 22.23
C GLY A 574 24.35 -21.04 21.75
N LYS A 575 24.82 -21.14 20.50
CA LYS A 575 25.49 -22.32 19.95
C LYS A 575 26.78 -21.92 19.25
N GLY A 576 27.75 -22.83 19.24
CA GLY A 576 28.90 -22.72 18.33
C GLY A 576 28.48 -22.89 16.86
N PRO A 577 29.39 -22.62 15.90
CA PRO A 577 29.13 -22.89 14.50
C PRO A 577 28.72 -24.35 14.24
N VAL A 578 27.73 -24.57 13.38
CA VAL A 578 27.23 -25.90 13.01
C VAL A 578 27.20 -26.09 11.49
N PRO A 579 27.16 -27.34 10.97
CA PRO A 579 27.01 -27.57 9.54
C PRO A 579 25.74 -26.94 8.95
N ILE A 580 25.79 -26.54 7.68
CA ILE A 580 24.64 -25.92 6.99
C ILE A 580 23.39 -26.80 6.92
N THR A 581 23.53 -28.12 7.05
CA THR A 581 22.42 -29.08 7.10
C THR A 581 21.58 -28.97 8.36
N ASP A 582 22.13 -28.38 9.44
CA ASP A 582 21.50 -28.32 10.75
C ASP A 582 20.62 -27.08 10.92
N PHE A 583 20.28 -26.41 9.82
CA PHE A 583 19.50 -25.16 9.77
C PHE A 583 18.19 -25.25 10.58
N ALA A 584 17.52 -26.40 10.63
CA ALA A 584 16.27 -26.55 11.38
C ALA A 584 16.48 -26.34 12.89
N SER A 585 17.66 -26.69 13.40
CA SER A 585 18.06 -26.50 14.80
C SER A 585 18.87 -25.23 15.03
N CYS A 586 19.46 -24.66 13.99
CA CYS A 586 20.28 -23.43 14.01
C CYS A 586 19.79 -22.47 12.93
N ASN A 587 18.82 -21.64 13.28
CA ASN A 587 18.27 -20.59 12.43
C ASN A 587 17.87 -19.39 13.30
N LEU A 588 17.63 -18.27 12.65
CA LEU A 588 17.14 -17.05 13.30
C LEU A 588 15.61 -17.05 13.37
N ALA A 589 14.94 -17.43 12.30
CA ALA A 589 13.49 -17.60 12.32
C ALA A 589 13.01 -18.43 11.13
N ARG A 590 11.78 -18.95 11.27
CA ARG A 590 11.00 -19.50 10.16
C ARG A 590 10.22 -18.38 9.47
N VAL A 591 10.33 -18.31 8.14
CA VAL A 591 9.79 -17.23 7.31
C VAL A 591 8.78 -17.79 6.32
N PRO A 592 7.61 -17.15 6.16
CA PRO A 592 6.67 -17.45 5.07
C PRO A 592 7.35 -17.38 3.69
N ALA A 593 6.94 -18.25 2.76
CA ALA A 593 7.43 -18.17 1.38
C ALA A 593 7.05 -16.85 0.70
N HIS A 594 7.73 -16.56 -0.40
CA HIS A 594 7.45 -15.39 -1.22
C HIS A 594 6.02 -15.46 -1.78
N ALA A 595 5.37 -14.30 -1.90
CA ALA A 595 3.99 -14.21 -2.37
C ALA A 595 3.83 -13.16 -3.46
N VAL A 596 2.88 -13.41 -4.34
CA VAL A 596 2.36 -12.44 -5.30
C VAL A 596 1.40 -11.53 -4.58
N MET A 597 1.67 -10.22 -4.61
CA MET A 597 0.82 -9.18 -4.04
C MET A 597 0.04 -8.50 -5.16
N ALA A 598 -1.25 -8.28 -4.94
CA ALA A 598 -2.13 -7.59 -5.89
C ALA A 598 -3.20 -6.77 -5.15
N ARG A 599 -4.00 -6.02 -5.89
CA ARG A 599 -5.16 -5.32 -5.34
C ARG A 599 -6.27 -6.30 -4.96
N PRO A 600 -7.07 -6.00 -3.91
CA PRO A 600 -8.18 -6.88 -3.51
C PRO A 600 -9.14 -7.22 -4.66
N GLU A 601 -9.53 -6.24 -5.47
CA GLU A 601 -10.51 -6.41 -6.56
C GLU A 601 -9.99 -7.11 -7.82
N SER A 602 -8.69 -7.40 -7.90
CA SER A 602 -8.09 -8.16 -9.01
C SER A 602 -7.66 -9.58 -8.60
N ARG A 603 -7.91 -9.98 -7.35
CA ARG A 603 -7.49 -11.28 -6.80
C ARG A 603 -7.83 -12.45 -7.72
N SER A 604 -9.11 -12.65 -8.02
CA SER A 604 -9.59 -13.83 -8.77
C SER A 604 -9.04 -13.86 -10.20
N GLU A 605 -8.90 -12.71 -10.84
CA GLU A 605 -8.33 -12.56 -12.17
C GLU A 605 -6.85 -12.97 -12.18
N ILE A 606 -6.05 -12.45 -11.24
CA ILE A 606 -4.63 -12.76 -11.14
C ILE A 606 -4.38 -14.22 -10.78
N VAL A 607 -5.17 -14.80 -9.86
CA VAL A 607 -5.08 -16.23 -9.53
C VAL A 607 -5.33 -17.09 -10.77
N ARG A 608 -6.40 -16.82 -11.53
CA ARG A 608 -6.73 -17.55 -12.75
C ARG A 608 -5.60 -17.44 -13.78
N ILE A 609 -5.15 -16.21 -14.07
CA ILE A 609 -4.08 -15.96 -15.04
C ILE A 609 -2.81 -16.73 -14.65
N LEU A 610 -2.36 -16.64 -13.40
CA LEU A 610 -1.14 -17.32 -12.95
C LEU A 610 -1.28 -18.84 -12.89
N GLN A 611 -2.47 -19.38 -12.62
CA GLN A 611 -2.74 -20.82 -12.74
C GLN A 611 -2.62 -21.30 -14.19
N GLU A 612 -3.19 -20.57 -15.14
CA GLU A 612 -3.06 -20.87 -16.58
C GLU A 612 -1.60 -20.76 -17.05
N GLN A 613 -0.89 -19.71 -16.64
CA GLN A 613 0.48 -19.46 -17.04
C GLN A 613 1.47 -20.49 -16.47
N GLN A 614 1.31 -20.88 -15.20
CA GLN A 614 2.17 -21.92 -14.63
C GLN A 614 1.86 -23.32 -15.21
N ALA A 615 0.64 -23.58 -15.66
CA ALA A 615 0.30 -24.85 -16.33
C ALA A 615 1.00 -24.96 -17.70
N LYS A 616 1.26 -23.83 -18.37
CA LYS A 616 2.02 -23.77 -19.64
C LYS A 616 3.53 -23.76 -19.41
N PHE A 617 4.02 -22.85 -18.55
CA PHE A 617 5.44 -22.51 -18.44
C PHE A 617 6.10 -22.90 -17.11
N GLY A 618 5.36 -23.58 -16.22
CA GLY A 618 5.92 -24.11 -14.98
C GLY A 618 6.87 -25.30 -15.20
N PRO A 619 7.39 -25.91 -14.13
CA PRO A 619 8.39 -26.98 -14.22
C PRO A 619 7.88 -28.22 -14.97
N ASN A 620 6.59 -28.53 -14.80
CA ASN A 620 5.89 -29.61 -15.49
C ASN A 620 4.95 -29.07 -16.59
N GLY A 621 5.22 -27.85 -17.07
CA GLY A 621 4.37 -27.19 -18.05
C GLY A 621 4.48 -27.81 -19.44
N SER A 622 3.43 -27.64 -20.25
CA SER A 622 3.38 -28.17 -21.62
C SER A 622 4.41 -27.54 -22.56
N GLU A 623 4.85 -26.31 -22.28
CA GLU A 623 5.70 -25.53 -23.16
C GLU A 623 7.12 -25.38 -22.63
N ALA A 624 8.10 -25.59 -23.52
CA ALA A 624 9.53 -25.44 -23.20
C ALA A 624 10.13 -24.09 -23.64
N THR A 625 9.39 -23.29 -24.41
CA THR A 625 9.82 -21.99 -24.98
C THR A 625 10.10 -20.94 -23.93
N PHE A 626 9.52 -21.08 -22.74
CA PHE A 626 9.78 -20.24 -21.58
C PHE A 626 9.62 -21.06 -20.30
N ARG A 627 10.41 -20.73 -19.28
CA ARG A 627 10.37 -21.37 -17.95
C ARG A 627 10.16 -20.30 -16.88
N MET A 628 9.00 -20.32 -16.25
CA MET A 628 8.56 -19.29 -15.30
C MET A 628 9.47 -19.21 -14.06
N PHE A 629 9.87 -20.37 -13.53
CA PHE A 629 10.69 -20.50 -12.31
C PHE A 629 12.16 -20.84 -12.62
N GLN A 630 12.68 -20.36 -13.75
CA GLN A 630 14.10 -20.47 -14.07
C GLN A 630 14.60 -19.14 -14.63
N SER A 631 15.80 -18.75 -14.23
CA SER A 631 16.42 -17.49 -14.64
C SER A 631 17.63 -17.75 -15.53
N HIS A 632 17.81 -16.90 -16.55
CA HIS A 632 18.97 -16.90 -17.44
C HIS A 632 19.64 -15.52 -17.34
N GLY A 633 20.97 -15.48 -17.24
CA GLY A 633 21.71 -14.21 -17.09
C GLY A 633 21.55 -13.54 -15.70
N GLY A 634 21.00 -14.26 -14.72
CA GLY A 634 20.75 -13.82 -13.36
C GLY A 634 20.16 -14.96 -12.51
N THR A 635 19.73 -14.66 -11.30
CA THR A 635 19.08 -15.63 -10.39
C THR A 635 17.83 -15.03 -9.77
N ASP A 636 16.83 -15.86 -9.51
CA ASP A 636 15.57 -15.48 -8.85
C ASP A 636 14.84 -14.28 -9.51
N LEU A 637 14.86 -14.22 -10.85
CA LEU A 637 14.20 -13.15 -11.60
C LEU A 637 12.69 -13.42 -11.67
N LEU A 638 11.86 -12.46 -11.26
CA LEU A 638 10.39 -12.55 -11.13
C LEU A 638 9.89 -13.51 -10.04
N PHE A 639 10.48 -14.71 -9.93
CA PHE A 639 10.17 -15.73 -8.94
C PHE A 639 11.48 -16.41 -8.52
N THR A 640 11.49 -17.03 -7.34
CA THR A 640 12.65 -17.83 -6.90
C THR A 640 12.86 -19.02 -7.86
N ASP A 641 14.11 -19.32 -8.23
CA ASP A 641 14.40 -20.42 -9.17
C ASP A 641 14.08 -21.81 -8.57
N SER A 642 13.98 -21.91 -7.24
CA SER A 642 13.57 -23.14 -6.54
C SER A 642 12.05 -23.32 -6.41
N THR A 643 11.24 -22.39 -6.93
CA THR A 643 9.77 -22.51 -6.95
C THR A 643 9.34 -23.73 -7.77
N LYS A 644 8.41 -24.53 -7.22
CA LYS A 644 7.86 -25.73 -7.87
C LYS A 644 6.48 -25.51 -8.45
N CYS A 645 5.69 -24.68 -7.78
CA CYS A 645 4.42 -24.18 -8.29
C CYS A 645 4.01 -22.94 -7.50
N LEU A 646 3.03 -22.21 -8.03
CA LEU A 646 2.31 -21.18 -7.30
C LEU A 646 1.02 -21.79 -6.75
N LYS A 647 0.76 -21.58 -5.47
CA LYS A 647 -0.48 -22.02 -4.82
C LYS A 647 -1.32 -20.81 -4.42
N GLU A 648 -2.62 -20.88 -4.63
CA GLU A 648 -3.54 -19.84 -4.17
C GLU A 648 -3.53 -19.73 -2.64
N VAL A 649 -3.39 -18.50 -2.15
CA VAL A 649 -3.45 -18.20 -0.73
C VAL A 649 -4.91 -18.29 -0.26
N GLN A 650 -5.17 -19.02 0.81
CA GLN A 650 -6.53 -19.28 1.30
C GLN A 650 -7.02 -18.27 2.35
N VAL A 651 -6.22 -17.25 2.62
CA VAL A 651 -6.51 -16.18 3.58
C VAL A 651 -6.53 -14.83 2.87
N ASP A 652 -7.44 -13.95 3.29
CA ASP A 652 -7.71 -12.70 2.59
C ASP A 652 -6.87 -11.51 3.10
N ASN A 653 -6.01 -11.72 4.11
CA ASN A 653 -5.17 -10.66 4.69
C ASN A 653 -3.72 -11.11 4.91
N TYR A 654 -2.81 -10.14 4.87
CA TYR A 654 -1.37 -10.38 4.97
C TYR A 654 -0.93 -10.84 6.36
N GLU A 655 -1.58 -10.38 7.44
CA GLU A 655 -1.20 -10.76 8.82
C GLU A 655 -1.39 -12.26 9.06
N SER A 656 -2.51 -12.81 8.58
CA SER A 656 -2.82 -14.24 8.67
C SER A 656 -1.91 -15.07 7.78
N PHE A 657 -1.53 -14.52 6.61
CA PHE A 657 -0.56 -15.17 5.71
C PHE A 657 0.84 -15.24 6.35
N LEU A 658 1.30 -14.15 6.94
CA LEU A 658 2.62 -14.06 7.55
C LEU A 658 2.72 -14.84 8.87
N GLY A 659 1.61 -14.96 9.59
CA GLY A 659 1.54 -15.66 10.87
C GLY A 659 1.99 -14.80 12.06
N SER A 660 1.50 -15.14 13.25
CA SER A 660 1.67 -14.34 14.47
C SER A 660 3.13 -14.19 14.90
N GLU A 661 3.95 -15.23 14.74
CA GLU A 661 5.37 -15.23 15.11
C GLU A 661 6.16 -14.19 14.29
N TYR A 662 6.02 -14.24 12.96
CA TYR A 662 6.66 -13.27 12.05
C TYR A 662 6.14 -11.85 12.29
N MET A 663 4.83 -11.69 12.48
CA MET A 663 4.22 -10.40 12.78
C MET A 663 4.77 -9.80 14.09
N THR A 664 5.07 -10.63 15.09
CA THR A 664 5.67 -10.19 16.35
C THR A 664 7.10 -9.72 16.14
N ALA A 665 7.92 -10.47 15.38
CA ALA A 665 9.28 -10.05 15.03
C ALA A 665 9.30 -8.72 14.28
N MET A 666 8.39 -8.53 13.32
CA MET A 666 8.25 -7.26 12.60
C MET A 666 7.85 -6.11 13.53
N ARG A 667 6.90 -6.31 14.45
CA ARG A 667 6.50 -5.27 15.42
C ARG A 667 7.66 -4.84 16.32
N LEU A 668 8.47 -5.80 16.78
CA LEU A 668 9.67 -5.50 17.59
C LEU A 668 10.68 -4.67 16.80
N LEU A 669 10.96 -5.03 15.55
CA LEU A 669 11.84 -4.25 14.68
C LEU A 669 11.31 -2.82 14.46
N ARG A 670 9.99 -2.66 14.39
CA ARG A 670 9.31 -1.37 14.15
C ARG A 670 9.18 -0.50 15.40
N GLU A 671 9.66 -0.94 16.56
CA GLU A 671 9.95 -0.01 17.67
C GLU A 671 11.03 1.01 17.26
N CYS A 672 11.89 0.64 16.31
CA CYS A 672 12.82 1.54 15.66
C CYS A 672 12.17 2.28 14.49
N SER A 673 11.42 3.34 14.79
CA SER A 673 10.69 4.14 13.78
C SER A 673 11.57 4.69 12.65
N GLY A 674 12.85 5.00 12.94
CA GLY A 674 13.82 5.45 11.93
C GLY A 674 14.22 4.38 10.91
N ASN A 675 13.90 3.11 11.15
CA ASN A 675 14.16 1.98 10.24
C ASN A 675 12.88 1.50 9.52
N THR A 676 11.77 2.22 9.68
CA THR A 676 10.53 1.94 8.97
C THR A 676 10.62 2.51 7.56
N PRO A 677 10.39 1.70 6.50
CA PRO A 677 10.41 2.19 5.12
C PRO A 677 9.45 3.36 4.90
N ASP A 678 9.82 4.34 4.08
CA ASP A 678 8.98 5.53 3.81
C ASP A 678 7.59 5.19 3.25
N LEU A 679 7.52 4.15 2.42
CA LEU A 679 6.27 3.61 1.93
C LEU A 679 5.40 3.07 3.08
N GLU A 680 6.01 2.37 4.04
CA GLU A 680 5.29 1.86 5.21
C GLU A 680 4.76 3.00 6.08
N ASN A 681 5.55 4.07 6.30
CA ASN A 681 5.11 5.28 6.99
C ASN A 681 3.91 5.94 6.28
N SER A 682 3.97 6.04 4.94
CA SER A 682 2.88 6.59 4.12
C SER A 682 1.61 5.76 4.24
N CYS A 683 1.72 4.43 4.16
CA CYS A 683 0.59 3.52 4.23
C CYS A 683 0.01 3.34 5.64
N SER A 684 0.82 3.58 6.67
CA SER A 684 0.40 3.50 8.08
C SER A 684 -0.03 4.83 8.68
N PHE A 685 0.05 5.93 7.92
CA PHE A 685 -0.35 7.26 8.35
C PHE A 685 -1.74 7.29 8.99
N HIS A 686 -2.71 6.66 8.32
CA HIS A 686 -4.08 6.54 8.83
C HIS A 686 -4.23 5.56 9.99
N THR A 687 -3.23 4.71 10.27
CA THR A 687 -3.25 3.74 11.38
C THR A 687 -2.66 4.25 12.69
N CYS A 688 -1.91 5.35 12.68
CA CYS A 688 -1.29 5.94 13.87
C CYS A 688 -2.07 7.13 14.48
N GLN A 689 -3.22 7.50 13.91
CA GLN A 689 -4.09 8.60 14.35
C GLN A 689 -5.32 8.08 15.09
#